data_AF-A0AAJ4N0V0-F1
#
_entry.id   AF-A0AAJ4N0V0-F1
#
_cell.length_a   1.000
_cell.length_b   1.000
_cell.length_c   1.000
_cell.angle_alpha   90.00
_cell.angle_beta   90.00
_cell.angle_gamma   90.00
#
_symmetry.space_group_name_H-M   'P 1'
#
loop_
_entity.id
_entity.type
_entity.pdbx_description
1 polymer ?
#
loop_
_entity_poly.entity_id
_entity_poly.type
_entity_poly.pdbx_seq_one_letter_code
_entity_poly.pdbx_strand_id
1 'polypeptide(L)'
;MANRQVRNPGQLARFDMSAAIGDAPSFAVNTGQAAEALANVAGNLSDALGKMADRAAQHEGELAGLTAGQGAAGSYLQQTQANGIAAGVAGTGPWYEQAKALLRKEEGFRDTPYWDKTADRVGYGSDTTVTADGKVVRVVKGMKITREDAERDLDYRLTKREGLQVQKQLGDTWNKLPESAKAALASVGYNYGSLPKEVVAAAKTGNLEMLSSAVAGLSSNTARRQREASMILGAHRTPVQTASATPSQPAGVTPVKAAAAPAGVDATTTASTEAPLSTTPLALRRDGTIRGEAFDNAALSSWGWRMQEGVSNDLYAAAQQFEENPTGYASAAEAIRKKWSDELPADPKTREIFDKSFVNQNQAYTRNINAQHEKKLREEQLASFSAGYSSRLVDFERQAQVLGANPDGDAIVAEQTRTIQNSIDGAAAQGILTPAQAAKYKLDVAETAARGRIQGVYDALPTPEQKEAFATGLLNDWKEQKGPLAALPYDTVKGISNTLFNDAREQINRRTASNKAEKVRIDALVEDDVASIAATGKGLDPASSGLDPAKVSEIVGPEGMQKWRLGQDRANRIYAATNGMEVQSTTDLNQRLTLMKPEAGKPGYADELEIYEAARKRAQDVLKERQTDPLGQAARGGAIEVQPIDATSADELSRTLTLRKTQRDQVAGLYQQQVPVFRPGEKEALSAAILRKPEMLPAFAMSVQEAFGNEAPRVLSEISEDGPIIAHAAGLSLASGDTSIANDVADTLANKREKVYTAKMPAQGEMSNFANGEIAGAMYADPRTQSALVQTASILFEQMANQHGFDATDLKTEGSVARAAFSRAIDRAAGARTIGDKTFGGLTEVNGARIIVPSDMEKDRPARLLAGLTPAQMEKLPPIDSSNEFKIPIDKIRQAKLVSVGDGLYRVALNDPLSDDPKYLRGAGGTFWTLNIRQLDEVSKTTRSADEDLDLTPWTPL
;
A
#
# COMPACT_ATOMS: atom_id res chain seq x y z
N MET A 1 -86.51 12.74 74.71
CA MET A 1 -86.63 14.18 75.02
C MET A 1 -85.21 14.74 74.97
N ALA A 2 -84.86 15.61 74.01
CA ALA A 2 -84.84 17.08 74.14
C ALA A 2 -83.87 17.55 75.25
N ASN A 3 -82.91 18.48 75.10
CA ASN A 3 -82.60 19.53 74.11
C ASN A 3 -81.06 19.84 74.19
N ARG A 4 -80.37 20.65 73.35
CA ARG A 4 -80.76 21.56 72.23
C ARG A 4 -79.62 21.67 71.18
N GLN A 5 -79.81 22.57 70.22
CA GLN A 5 -78.95 22.97 69.09
C GLN A 5 -78.02 24.17 69.42
N VAL A 6 -76.97 24.39 68.61
CA VAL A 6 -76.82 25.61 67.78
C VAL A 6 -76.22 25.22 66.41
N ARG A 7 -76.76 25.76 65.31
CA ARG A 7 -76.15 25.76 63.96
C ARG A 7 -75.60 27.17 63.67
N ASN A 8 -74.52 27.27 62.90
CA ASN A 8 -74.22 28.49 62.13
C ASN A 8 -74.06 28.08 60.65
N PRO A 9 -74.81 28.68 59.69
CA PRO A 9 -74.82 28.24 58.29
C PRO A 9 -73.90 29.06 57.38
N GLY A 10 -73.58 28.50 56.19
CA GLY A 10 -73.30 29.33 55.01
C GLY A 10 -71.85 29.53 54.59
N GLN A 11 -71.08 28.46 54.39
CA GLN A 11 -70.00 28.50 53.40
C GLN A 11 -70.60 28.50 51.99
N LEU A 12 -70.04 29.30 51.07
CA LEU A 12 -70.27 29.17 49.64
C LEU A 12 -68.97 28.75 48.92
N ALA A 13 -68.98 27.50 48.48
CA ALA A 13 -68.22 26.89 47.39
C ALA A 13 -66.83 27.47 47.03
N ARG A 14 -65.78 26.73 47.40
CA ARG A 14 -64.72 26.43 46.42
C ARG A 14 -65.07 25.11 45.73
N PHE A 15 -64.91 25.07 44.41
CA PHE A 15 -65.10 23.86 43.60
C PHE A 15 -63.89 22.94 43.78
N ASP A 16 -64.06 21.87 44.56
CA ASP A 16 -63.21 20.68 44.47
C ASP A 16 -63.89 19.66 43.55
N MET A 17 -63.35 19.48 42.33
CA MET A 17 -63.68 18.33 41.48
C MET A 17 -62.55 17.30 41.54
N SER A 18 -62.58 16.49 42.58
CA SER A 18 -61.84 15.24 42.63
C SER A 18 -62.53 14.18 41.76
N ALA A 19 -62.00 13.94 40.55
CA ALA A 19 -62.33 12.73 39.80
C ALA A 19 -61.49 11.57 40.33
N ALA A 20 -62.12 10.62 41.03
CA ALA A 20 -61.45 9.43 41.54
C ALA A 20 -61.22 8.42 40.41
N ILE A 21 -60.00 7.88 40.30
CA ILE A 21 -59.68 6.70 39.50
C ILE A 21 -58.73 5.79 40.30
N GLY A 22 -59.25 4.61 40.70
CA GLY A 22 -58.45 3.43 41.03
C GLY A 22 -58.03 3.24 42.50
N ASP A 23 -58.32 2.06 43.04
CA ASP A 23 -57.84 1.58 44.34
C ASP A 23 -56.35 1.19 44.29
N ALA A 24 -55.48 2.21 44.35
CA ALA A 24 -54.07 2.03 44.68
C ALA A 24 -53.71 3.02 45.81
N PRO A 25 -53.00 2.58 46.87
CA PRO A 25 -52.61 3.48 47.96
C PRO A 25 -51.69 4.57 47.40
N SER A 26 -52.10 5.82 47.54
CA SER A 26 -51.30 6.96 47.13
C SER A 26 -50.05 7.04 48.00
N PHE A 27 -48.90 6.73 47.40
CA PHE A 27 -47.62 7.05 48.00
C PHE A 27 -47.42 8.58 47.98
N ALA A 28 -47.95 9.25 48.99
CA ALA A 28 -47.25 10.41 49.53
C ALA A 28 -45.93 9.90 50.12
N VAL A 29 -44.94 9.64 49.27
CA VAL A 29 -43.61 9.20 49.71
C VAL A 29 -43.10 10.27 50.66
N ASN A 30 -42.81 9.88 51.88
CA ASN A 30 -41.98 10.68 52.77
C ASN A 30 -40.56 10.67 52.20
N THR A 31 -40.29 11.56 51.24
CA THR A 31 -39.08 11.55 50.40
C THR A 31 -37.79 11.75 51.19
N GLY A 32 -37.88 12.26 52.43
CA GLY A 32 -36.77 12.24 53.38
C GLY A 32 -36.25 10.83 53.66
N GLN A 33 -37.14 9.86 53.92
CA GLN A 33 -36.74 8.50 54.30
C GLN A 33 -36.03 7.75 53.17
N ALA A 34 -36.45 7.95 51.92
CA ALA A 34 -35.76 7.36 50.77
C ALA A 34 -34.38 7.99 50.55
N ALA A 35 -34.25 9.31 50.71
CA ALA A 35 -32.98 10.02 50.61
C ALA A 35 -32.01 9.67 51.75
N GLU A 36 -32.51 9.45 52.97
CA GLU A 36 -31.74 9.00 54.13
C GLU A 36 -31.26 7.55 53.95
N ALA A 37 -32.13 6.66 53.47
CA ALA A 37 -31.74 5.29 53.13
C ALA A 37 -30.63 5.25 52.07
N LEU A 38 -30.74 6.06 51.02
CA LEU A 38 -29.73 6.20 49.97
C LEU A 38 -28.44 6.91 50.44
N ALA A 39 -28.52 7.86 51.38
CA ALA A 39 -27.33 8.45 51.99
C ALA A 39 -26.52 7.42 52.81
N ASN A 40 -27.21 6.51 53.49
CA ASN A 40 -26.57 5.40 54.20
C ASN A 40 -25.96 4.36 53.24
N VAL A 41 -26.46 4.23 52.00
CA VAL A 41 -25.87 3.38 50.96
C VAL A 41 -24.51 3.90 50.50
N ALA A 42 -24.42 5.21 50.25
CA ALA A 42 -23.17 5.86 49.83
C ALA A 42 -22.06 5.77 50.90
N GLY A 43 -22.44 5.69 52.17
CA GLY A 43 -21.55 5.62 53.33
C GLY A 43 -21.23 4.22 53.87
N ASN A 44 -21.50 3.15 53.13
CA ASN A 44 -21.19 1.76 53.54
C ASN A 44 -20.69 0.90 52.36
N LEU A 45 -20.25 1.53 51.28
CA LEU A 45 -20.09 0.88 49.98
C LEU A 45 -18.72 0.20 49.81
N SER A 46 -17.69 0.60 50.56
CA SER A 46 -16.31 0.04 50.48
C SER A 46 -16.29 -1.47 50.61
N ASP A 47 -16.96 -1.96 51.65
CA ASP A 47 -16.95 -3.37 52.05
C ASP A 47 -17.56 -4.29 51.00
N ALA A 48 -18.53 -3.78 50.23
CA ALA A 48 -19.17 -4.51 49.14
C ALA A 48 -18.32 -4.47 47.86
N LEU A 49 -17.78 -3.30 47.50
CA LEU A 49 -16.96 -3.14 46.31
C LEU A 49 -15.59 -3.80 46.44
N GLY A 50 -14.95 -3.76 47.61
CA GLY A 50 -13.71 -4.49 47.90
C GLY A 50 -13.88 -5.99 47.69
N LYS A 51 -14.89 -6.60 48.33
CA LYS A 51 -15.26 -8.02 48.14
C LYS A 51 -15.65 -8.36 46.68
N MET A 52 -16.01 -7.36 45.85
CA MET A 52 -16.29 -7.56 44.43
C MET A 52 -15.01 -7.50 43.58
N ALA A 53 -14.08 -6.59 43.90
CA ALA A 53 -12.75 -6.54 43.31
C ALA A 53 -11.95 -7.81 43.65
N ASP A 54 -11.99 -8.28 44.91
CA ASP A 54 -11.35 -9.53 45.33
C ASP A 54 -11.86 -10.75 44.55
N ARG A 55 -13.19 -10.85 44.37
CA ARG A 55 -13.81 -11.91 43.54
C ARG A 55 -13.42 -11.80 42.07
N ALA A 56 -13.30 -10.59 41.53
CA ALA A 56 -12.87 -10.40 40.15
C ALA A 56 -11.41 -10.87 39.94
N ALA A 57 -10.51 -10.56 40.87
CA ALA A 57 -9.13 -11.04 40.86
C ALA A 57 -9.04 -12.57 41.04
N GLN A 58 -9.87 -13.16 41.92
CA GLN A 58 -9.96 -14.63 42.08
C GLN A 58 -10.43 -15.32 40.80
N HIS A 59 -11.48 -14.80 40.15
CA HIS A 59 -12.03 -15.35 38.91
C HIS A 59 -11.03 -15.28 37.73
N GLU A 60 -10.22 -14.22 37.64
CA GLU A 60 -9.11 -14.18 36.69
C GLU A 60 -8.04 -15.25 37.02
N GLY A 61 -7.68 -15.42 38.30
CA GLY A 61 -6.75 -16.46 38.74
C GLY A 61 -7.24 -17.88 38.42
N GLU A 62 -8.55 -18.14 38.54
CA GLU A 62 -9.18 -19.40 38.14
C GLU A 62 -9.15 -19.61 36.62
N LEU A 63 -9.44 -18.58 35.82
CA LEU A 63 -9.34 -18.63 34.35
C LEU A 63 -7.90 -18.78 33.85
N ALA A 64 -6.92 -18.17 34.53
CA ALA A 64 -5.50 -18.36 34.28
C ALA A 64 -5.05 -19.80 34.64
N GLY A 65 -5.53 -20.34 35.75
CA GLY A 65 -5.30 -21.73 36.14
C GLY A 65 -5.92 -22.74 35.15
N LEU A 66 -7.12 -22.45 34.64
CA LEU A 66 -7.79 -23.26 33.61
C LEU A 66 -7.12 -23.14 32.23
N THR A 67 -6.53 -22.00 31.88
CA THR A 67 -5.79 -21.88 30.60
C THR A 67 -4.41 -22.53 30.65
N ALA A 68 -3.78 -22.63 31.82
CA ALA A 68 -2.62 -23.50 32.05
C ALA A 68 -2.96 -25.01 32.03
N GLY A 69 -4.24 -25.37 32.19
CA GLY A 69 -4.75 -26.73 32.21
C GLY A 69 -6.01 -26.93 31.36
N GLN A 70 -5.83 -26.94 30.03
CA GLN A 70 -6.86 -27.11 28.98
C GLN A 70 -7.71 -25.85 28.67
N GLY A 71 -7.25 -25.08 27.67
CA GLY A 71 -7.99 -23.96 27.11
C GLY A 71 -9.31 -24.37 26.44
N ALA A 72 -10.43 -24.24 27.16
CA ALA A 72 -11.79 -24.45 26.63
C ALA A 72 -12.87 -23.48 27.17
N ALA A 73 -12.60 -22.74 28.26
CA ALA A 73 -13.62 -21.98 29.00
C ALA A 73 -14.14 -20.71 28.30
N GLY A 74 -13.33 -20.03 27.47
CA GLY A 74 -13.72 -18.76 26.83
C GLY A 74 -14.78 -18.87 25.72
N SER A 75 -15.11 -20.09 25.28
CA SER A 75 -15.96 -20.32 24.09
C SER A 75 -17.47 -20.12 24.35
N TYR A 76 -17.94 -20.34 25.58
CA TYR A 76 -19.39 -20.46 25.84
C TYR A 76 -20.14 -19.12 25.80
N LEU A 77 -19.58 -18.06 26.40
CA LEU A 77 -20.25 -16.75 26.48
C LEU A 77 -20.03 -15.89 25.22
N GLN A 78 -18.87 -16.01 24.56
CA GLN A 78 -18.64 -15.38 23.25
C GLN A 78 -19.62 -15.90 22.19
N GLN A 79 -20.06 -17.16 22.30
CA GLN A 79 -21.08 -17.76 21.45
C GLN A 79 -22.50 -17.22 21.71
N THR A 80 -22.82 -16.71 22.90
CA THR A 80 -24.10 -16.04 23.17
C THR A 80 -24.15 -14.60 22.66
N GLN A 81 -23.05 -13.83 22.76
CA GLN A 81 -23.00 -12.49 22.17
C GLN A 81 -22.94 -12.50 20.63
N ALA A 82 -22.29 -13.50 20.01
CA ALA A 82 -22.27 -13.64 18.55
C ALA A 82 -23.69 -13.71 17.94
N ASN A 83 -24.64 -14.34 18.64
CA ASN A 83 -26.05 -14.39 18.24
C ASN A 83 -26.81 -13.07 18.45
N GLY A 84 -26.39 -12.23 19.41
CA GLY A 84 -26.99 -10.92 19.68
C GLY A 84 -26.50 -9.82 18.71
N ILE A 85 -25.20 -9.78 18.42
CA ILE A 85 -24.58 -8.76 17.56
C ILE A 85 -24.91 -9.02 16.07
N ALA A 86 -25.16 -10.27 15.68
CA ALA A 86 -25.59 -10.65 14.32
C ALA A 86 -26.97 -10.08 13.89
N ALA A 87 -27.69 -9.40 14.79
CA ALA A 87 -28.91 -8.66 14.46
C ALA A 87 -28.65 -7.20 14.00
N GLY A 88 -27.49 -6.61 14.32
CA GLY A 88 -27.23 -5.17 14.14
C GLY A 88 -26.30 -4.76 12.99
N VAL A 89 -25.45 -5.67 12.48
CA VAL A 89 -24.35 -5.32 11.54
C VAL A 89 -24.64 -5.76 10.09
N ALA A 90 -25.87 -5.56 9.63
CA ALA A 90 -26.25 -5.79 8.23
C ALA A 90 -26.32 -4.45 7.47
N GLY A 91 -25.17 -3.90 7.06
CA GLY A 91 -25.15 -2.66 6.27
C GLY A 91 -23.78 -2.17 5.79
N THR A 92 -22.73 -2.23 6.61
CA THR A 92 -21.45 -1.55 6.34
C THR A 92 -20.23 -2.40 6.71
N GLY A 93 -19.52 -2.91 5.71
CA GLY A 93 -18.27 -3.70 5.87
C GLY A 93 -17.87 -4.43 4.58
N PRO A 94 -16.72 -5.11 4.53
CA PRO A 94 -16.32 -5.92 3.37
C PRO A 94 -17.33 -7.04 3.07
N TRP A 95 -17.56 -7.36 1.79
CA TRP A 95 -18.52 -8.37 1.35
C TRP A 95 -18.29 -9.74 2.00
N TYR A 96 -17.03 -10.05 2.29
CA TYR A 96 -16.59 -11.31 2.86
C TYR A 96 -17.14 -11.53 4.28
N GLU A 97 -17.00 -10.54 5.17
CA GLU A 97 -17.52 -10.63 6.54
C GLU A 97 -19.05 -10.52 6.57
N GLN A 98 -19.64 -9.72 5.67
CA GLN A 98 -21.10 -9.71 5.47
C GLN A 98 -21.62 -11.08 5.02
N ALA A 99 -20.93 -11.76 4.09
CA ALA A 99 -21.29 -13.10 3.61
C ALA A 99 -21.17 -14.15 4.72
N LYS A 100 -20.12 -14.10 5.55
CA LYS A 100 -19.99 -14.98 6.72
C LYS A 100 -21.13 -14.75 7.72
N ALA A 101 -21.41 -13.50 8.08
CA ALA A 101 -22.49 -13.18 9.03
C ALA A 101 -23.86 -13.69 8.53
N LEU A 102 -24.13 -13.51 7.23
CA LEU A 102 -25.33 -14.05 6.58
C LEU A 102 -25.35 -15.59 6.60
N LEU A 103 -24.26 -16.27 6.19
CA LEU A 103 -24.20 -17.73 6.13
C LEU A 103 -24.27 -18.39 7.52
N ARG A 104 -23.63 -17.83 8.54
CA ARG A 104 -23.78 -18.30 9.94
C ARG A 104 -25.25 -18.27 10.39
N LYS A 105 -26.00 -17.25 9.99
CA LYS A 105 -27.42 -17.05 10.31
C LYS A 105 -28.36 -17.95 9.50
N GLU A 106 -28.06 -18.16 8.22
CA GLU A 106 -28.92 -18.92 7.29
C GLU A 106 -28.70 -20.43 7.34
N GLU A 107 -27.46 -20.91 7.51
CA GLU A 107 -27.14 -22.35 7.58
C GLU A 107 -27.24 -22.90 9.01
N GLY A 108 -26.85 -22.08 10.00
CA GLY A 108 -26.65 -22.52 11.39
C GLY A 108 -25.42 -23.42 11.57
N PHE A 109 -24.92 -23.53 12.81
CA PHE A 109 -23.80 -24.41 13.12
C PHE A 109 -24.28 -25.77 13.67
N ARG A 110 -23.69 -26.87 13.19
CA ARG A 110 -23.83 -28.23 13.75
C ARG A 110 -22.46 -28.87 13.96
N ASP A 111 -22.17 -29.36 15.16
CA ASP A 111 -20.92 -30.01 15.52
C ASP A 111 -20.85 -31.49 15.10
N THR A 112 -22.00 -32.15 14.95
CA THR A 112 -22.13 -33.55 14.50
C THR A 112 -22.71 -33.68 13.08
N PRO A 113 -22.16 -34.55 12.21
CA PRO A 113 -22.65 -34.78 10.87
C PRO A 113 -24.09 -35.28 10.81
N TYR A 114 -24.83 -34.80 9.81
CA TYR A 114 -26.17 -35.27 9.47
C TYR A 114 -26.26 -35.59 7.97
N TRP A 115 -27.01 -36.62 7.61
CA TRP A 115 -27.22 -36.97 6.20
C TRP A 115 -28.20 -36.00 5.54
N ASP A 116 -27.74 -35.23 4.57
CA ASP A 116 -28.58 -34.50 3.62
C ASP A 116 -28.48 -35.16 2.25
N LYS A 117 -29.45 -36.05 1.96
CA LYS A 117 -29.85 -36.67 0.68
C LYS A 117 -28.76 -37.21 -0.27
N THR A 118 -27.70 -36.46 -0.52
CA THR A 118 -26.51 -36.76 -1.33
C THR A 118 -25.22 -36.96 -0.52
N ALA A 119 -25.10 -36.41 0.70
CA ALA A 119 -23.89 -36.53 1.53
C ALA A 119 -24.14 -36.31 3.03
N ASP A 120 -23.21 -36.79 3.88
CA ASP A 120 -23.07 -36.31 5.25
C ASP A 120 -22.60 -34.85 5.25
N ARG A 121 -23.25 -33.98 6.03
CA ARG A 121 -22.92 -32.57 6.18
C ARG A 121 -22.67 -32.19 7.63
N VAL A 122 -21.76 -31.25 7.88
CA VAL A 122 -21.43 -30.72 9.22
C VAL A 122 -21.10 -29.22 9.15
N GLY A 123 -20.93 -28.57 10.31
CA GLY A 123 -20.61 -27.15 10.40
C GLY A 123 -21.75 -26.30 9.85
N TYR A 124 -21.44 -25.41 8.91
CA TYR A 124 -22.39 -24.57 8.18
C TYR A 124 -22.92 -25.27 6.92
N GLY A 125 -23.40 -26.51 7.05
CA GLY A 125 -23.99 -27.28 5.94
C GLY A 125 -22.98 -27.82 4.91
N SER A 126 -21.73 -28.04 5.29
CA SER A 126 -20.64 -28.45 4.40
C SER A 126 -20.47 -29.97 4.32
N ASP A 127 -20.18 -30.50 3.12
CA ASP A 127 -19.76 -31.91 2.91
C ASP A 127 -18.24 -32.13 3.08
N THR A 128 -17.52 -31.09 3.50
CA THR A 128 -16.11 -31.09 3.89
C THR A 128 -15.92 -30.41 5.24
N THR A 129 -14.73 -30.52 5.80
CA THR A 129 -14.27 -29.60 6.85
C THR A 129 -12.78 -29.30 6.65
N VAL A 130 -12.31 -28.20 7.22
CA VAL A 130 -10.90 -27.79 7.16
C VAL A 130 -10.31 -27.90 8.57
N THR A 131 -9.45 -28.89 8.72
CA THR A 131 -8.78 -29.22 9.99
C THR A 131 -7.81 -28.11 10.41
N ALA A 132 -7.33 -28.16 11.65
CA ALA A 132 -6.42 -27.15 12.20
C ALA A 132 -5.08 -27.03 11.43
N ASP A 133 -4.60 -28.09 10.79
CA ASP A 133 -3.45 -28.12 9.87
C ASP A 133 -3.77 -27.60 8.45
N GLY A 134 -4.99 -27.08 8.22
CA GLY A 134 -5.41 -26.49 6.94
C GLY A 134 -5.84 -27.51 5.88
N LYS A 135 -5.90 -28.80 6.21
CA LYS A 135 -6.24 -29.87 5.28
C LYS A 135 -7.76 -29.99 5.11
N VAL A 136 -8.20 -29.97 3.85
CA VAL A 136 -9.61 -30.25 3.50
C VAL A 136 -9.85 -31.75 3.61
N VAL A 137 -10.79 -32.16 4.45
CA VAL A 137 -11.21 -33.57 4.60
C VAL A 137 -12.70 -33.73 4.32
N ARG A 138 -13.11 -34.88 3.79
CA ARG A 138 -14.53 -35.18 3.57
C ARG A 138 -15.21 -35.53 4.88
N VAL A 139 -16.42 -35.03 5.09
CA VAL A 139 -17.23 -35.36 6.27
C VAL A 139 -17.65 -36.82 6.20
N VAL A 140 -17.53 -37.53 7.33
CA VAL A 140 -17.99 -38.91 7.49
C VAL A 140 -18.83 -39.03 8.76
N LYS A 141 -19.83 -39.90 8.72
CA LYS A 141 -20.67 -40.25 9.88
C LYS A 141 -19.84 -40.54 11.13
N GLY A 142 -20.14 -39.83 12.23
CA GLY A 142 -19.47 -39.98 13.52
C GLY A 142 -18.26 -39.06 13.75
N MET A 143 -17.84 -38.27 12.75
CA MET A 143 -16.92 -37.16 12.96
C MET A 143 -17.52 -36.16 13.97
N LYS A 144 -16.68 -35.42 14.69
CA LYS A 144 -17.10 -34.23 15.45
C LYS A 144 -16.14 -33.10 15.12
N ILE A 145 -16.66 -31.91 14.86
CA ILE A 145 -15.84 -30.73 14.55
C ILE A 145 -16.10 -29.59 15.53
N THR A 146 -15.14 -28.69 15.69
CA THR A 146 -15.35 -27.47 16.47
C THR A 146 -16.04 -26.39 15.63
N ARG A 147 -16.46 -25.28 16.26
CA ARG A 147 -16.96 -24.12 15.51
C ARG A 147 -15.84 -23.51 14.66
N GLU A 148 -14.61 -23.53 15.16
CA GLU A 148 -13.40 -23.02 14.51
C GLU A 148 -13.04 -23.83 13.25
N ASP A 149 -13.26 -25.15 13.24
CA ASP A 149 -13.16 -25.97 12.02
C ASP A 149 -14.23 -25.58 10.98
N ALA A 150 -15.46 -25.27 11.43
CA ALA A 150 -16.53 -24.82 10.55
C ALA A 150 -16.29 -23.40 10.00
N GLU A 151 -15.69 -22.49 10.79
CA GLU A 151 -15.23 -21.18 10.33
C GLU A 151 -14.10 -21.33 9.29
N ARG A 152 -13.12 -22.23 9.53
CA ARG A 152 -12.07 -22.52 8.53
C ARG A 152 -12.63 -23.06 7.21
N ASP A 153 -13.60 -23.97 7.25
CA ASP A 153 -14.24 -24.50 6.03
C ASP A 153 -15.09 -23.43 5.34
N LEU A 154 -15.80 -22.57 6.08
CA LEU A 154 -16.55 -21.43 5.54
C LEU A 154 -15.62 -20.43 4.83
N ASP A 155 -14.47 -20.11 5.44
CA ASP A 155 -13.44 -19.23 4.89
C ASP A 155 -12.82 -19.83 3.61
N TYR A 156 -12.48 -21.12 3.64
CA TYR A 156 -12.01 -21.86 2.47
C TYR A 156 -13.05 -21.87 1.35
N ARG A 157 -14.34 -22.06 1.66
CA ARG A 157 -15.41 -22.12 0.66
C ARG A 157 -15.64 -20.77 -0.02
N LEU A 158 -15.70 -19.70 0.75
CA LEU A 158 -15.86 -18.34 0.24
C LEU A 158 -14.63 -17.86 -0.57
N THR A 159 -13.41 -18.32 -0.26
CA THR A 159 -12.18 -17.84 -0.93
C THR A 159 -11.64 -18.75 -2.03
N LYS A 160 -11.89 -20.07 -1.98
CA LYS A 160 -11.30 -21.06 -2.89
C LYS A 160 -12.31 -21.93 -3.64
N ARG A 161 -13.59 -21.97 -3.22
CA ARG A 161 -14.63 -22.83 -3.80
C ARG A 161 -15.80 -22.02 -4.35
N GLU A 162 -16.96 -22.06 -3.69
CA GLU A 162 -18.22 -21.49 -4.20
C GLU A 162 -18.12 -19.98 -4.38
N GLY A 163 -17.48 -19.24 -3.46
CA GLY A 163 -17.28 -17.79 -3.61
C GLY A 163 -16.32 -17.43 -4.76
N LEU A 164 -15.27 -18.23 -4.97
CA LEU A 164 -14.38 -18.08 -6.13
C LEU A 164 -15.09 -18.44 -7.45
N GLN A 165 -16.01 -19.40 -7.42
CA GLN A 165 -16.83 -19.76 -8.59
C GLN A 165 -17.80 -18.64 -8.96
N VAL A 166 -18.46 -18.01 -7.98
CA VAL A 166 -19.29 -16.81 -8.18
C VAL A 166 -18.49 -15.69 -8.85
N GLN A 167 -17.28 -15.42 -8.35
CA GLN A 167 -16.36 -14.43 -8.94
C GLN A 167 -16.03 -14.76 -10.40
N LYS A 168 -15.68 -16.02 -10.71
CA LYS A 168 -15.39 -16.48 -12.08
C LYS A 168 -16.58 -16.37 -13.03
N GLN A 169 -17.81 -16.61 -12.57
CA GLN A 169 -19.01 -16.50 -13.41
C GLN A 169 -19.34 -15.04 -13.81
N LEU A 170 -18.97 -14.09 -12.95
CA LEU A 170 -19.25 -12.67 -13.14
C LEU A 170 -18.07 -11.90 -13.74
N GLY A 171 -16.83 -12.33 -13.53
CA GLY A 171 -15.63 -11.66 -14.03
C GLY A 171 -15.57 -10.20 -13.56
N ASP A 172 -15.24 -9.28 -14.45
CA ASP A 172 -15.13 -7.84 -14.15
C ASP A 172 -16.42 -7.22 -13.58
N THR A 173 -17.59 -7.81 -13.85
CA THR A 173 -18.86 -7.39 -13.24
C THR A 173 -18.81 -7.51 -11.72
N TRP A 174 -18.16 -8.55 -11.18
CA TRP A 174 -18.05 -8.75 -9.72
C TRP A 174 -17.48 -7.52 -9.03
N ASN A 175 -16.38 -6.98 -9.55
CA ASN A 175 -15.67 -5.86 -8.96
C ASN A 175 -16.51 -4.57 -8.91
N LYS A 176 -17.46 -4.42 -9.84
CA LYS A 176 -18.35 -3.25 -9.98
C LYS A 176 -19.60 -3.31 -9.08
N LEU A 177 -19.87 -4.44 -8.44
CA LEU A 177 -21.02 -4.60 -7.54
C LEU A 177 -20.74 -4.03 -6.13
N PRO A 178 -21.76 -3.48 -5.43
CA PRO A 178 -21.65 -3.13 -4.02
C PRO A 178 -21.31 -4.32 -3.12
N GLU A 179 -20.66 -4.07 -1.98
CA GLU A 179 -20.22 -5.12 -1.04
C GLU A 179 -21.38 -5.98 -0.51
N SER A 180 -22.54 -5.40 -0.24
CA SER A 180 -23.74 -6.15 0.19
C SER A 180 -24.33 -7.00 -0.95
N ALA A 181 -24.25 -6.55 -2.20
CA ALA A 181 -24.66 -7.35 -3.36
C ALA A 181 -23.69 -8.51 -3.62
N LYS A 182 -22.38 -8.28 -3.49
CA LYS A 182 -21.35 -9.35 -3.50
C LYS A 182 -21.62 -10.38 -2.40
N ALA A 183 -21.93 -9.93 -1.17
CA ALA A 183 -22.22 -10.81 -0.04
C ALA A 183 -23.47 -11.68 -0.27
N ALA A 184 -24.56 -11.07 -0.75
CA ALA A 184 -25.78 -11.80 -1.10
C ALA A 184 -25.53 -12.84 -2.20
N LEU A 185 -24.80 -12.49 -3.26
CA LEU A 185 -24.45 -13.42 -4.34
C LEU A 185 -23.52 -14.54 -3.89
N ALA A 186 -22.59 -14.28 -2.97
CA ALA A 186 -21.79 -15.33 -2.34
C ALA A 186 -22.65 -16.33 -1.56
N SER A 187 -23.69 -15.86 -0.84
CA SER A 187 -24.64 -16.74 -0.15
C SER A 187 -25.54 -17.54 -1.10
N VAL A 188 -25.97 -16.94 -2.23
CA VAL A 188 -26.67 -17.68 -3.30
C VAL A 188 -25.75 -18.78 -3.86
N GLY A 189 -24.50 -18.43 -4.19
CA GLY A 189 -23.50 -19.37 -4.71
C GLY A 189 -23.14 -20.49 -3.74
N TYR A 190 -23.05 -20.20 -2.43
CA TYR A 190 -22.82 -21.21 -1.40
C TYR A 190 -23.95 -22.26 -1.38
N ASN A 191 -25.21 -21.81 -1.49
CA ASN A 191 -26.37 -22.69 -1.44
C ASN A 191 -26.63 -23.48 -2.75
N TYR A 192 -26.24 -22.93 -3.91
CA TYR A 192 -26.44 -23.56 -5.23
C TYR A 192 -25.15 -24.17 -5.83
N GLY A 193 -24.01 -24.04 -5.16
CA GLY A 193 -22.67 -24.37 -5.68
C GLY A 193 -22.13 -23.39 -6.75
N SER A 194 -23.03 -22.66 -7.43
CA SER A 194 -22.74 -21.64 -8.44
C SER A 194 -23.97 -20.74 -8.63
N LEU A 195 -23.82 -19.56 -9.25
CA LEU A 195 -24.96 -18.72 -9.60
C LEU A 195 -25.78 -19.33 -10.75
N PRO A 196 -27.13 -19.36 -10.65
CA PRO A 196 -28.02 -19.64 -11.78
C PRO A 196 -27.82 -18.69 -12.96
N LYS A 197 -28.11 -19.15 -14.19
CA LYS A 197 -27.83 -18.39 -15.43
C LYS A 197 -28.60 -17.06 -15.46
N GLU A 198 -29.79 -17.05 -14.91
CA GLU A 198 -30.71 -15.93 -14.81
C GLU A 198 -30.14 -14.83 -13.89
N VAL A 199 -29.54 -15.24 -12.76
CA VAL A 199 -28.85 -14.33 -11.83
C VAL A 199 -27.55 -13.80 -12.43
N VAL A 200 -26.79 -14.62 -13.15
CA VAL A 200 -25.59 -14.17 -13.88
C VAL A 200 -25.94 -13.16 -14.97
N ALA A 201 -27.04 -13.39 -15.71
CA ALA A 201 -27.52 -12.47 -16.74
C ALA A 201 -27.97 -11.13 -16.12
N ALA A 202 -28.76 -11.17 -15.04
CA ALA A 202 -29.21 -9.98 -14.34
C ALA A 202 -28.05 -9.20 -13.69
N ALA A 203 -27.05 -9.88 -13.13
CA ALA A 203 -25.87 -9.21 -12.57
C ALA A 203 -25.07 -8.46 -13.64
N LYS A 204 -24.97 -9.02 -14.86
CA LYS A 204 -24.23 -8.44 -15.99
C LYS A 204 -24.89 -7.19 -16.59
N THR A 205 -26.17 -6.90 -16.30
CA THR A 205 -26.77 -5.62 -16.69
C THR A 205 -26.32 -4.45 -15.81
N GLY A 206 -25.77 -4.72 -14.62
CA GLY A 206 -25.42 -3.71 -13.62
C GLY A 206 -26.62 -3.08 -12.90
N ASN A 207 -27.85 -3.48 -13.24
CA ASN A 207 -29.07 -2.96 -12.61
C ASN A 207 -29.40 -3.79 -11.33
N LEU A 208 -29.39 -3.12 -10.18
CA LEU A 208 -29.54 -3.80 -8.87
C LEU A 208 -30.98 -4.25 -8.61
N GLU A 209 -31.97 -3.59 -9.19
CA GLU A 209 -33.38 -3.95 -9.11
C GLU A 209 -33.68 -5.24 -9.89
N MET A 210 -33.11 -5.38 -11.10
CA MET A 210 -33.15 -6.59 -11.91
C MET A 210 -32.40 -7.74 -11.22
N LEU A 211 -31.22 -7.46 -10.66
CA LEU A 211 -30.43 -8.46 -9.91
C LEU A 211 -31.17 -8.96 -8.67
N SER A 212 -31.73 -8.04 -7.89
CA SER A 212 -32.60 -8.36 -6.75
C SER A 212 -33.80 -9.20 -7.16
N SER A 213 -34.51 -8.81 -8.22
CA SER A 213 -35.66 -9.53 -8.75
C SER A 213 -35.30 -10.95 -9.22
N ALA A 214 -34.16 -11.11 -9.90
CA ALA A 214 -33.67 -12.42 -10.34
C ALA A 214 -33.28 -13.33 -9.16
N VAL A 215 -32.70 -12.79 -8.08
CA VAL A 215 -32.41 -13.56 -6.86
C VAL A 215 -33.69 -13.91 -6.11
N ALA A 216 -34.63 -12.97 -5.97
CA ALA A 216 -35.93 -13.17 -5.33
C ALA A 216 -36.81 -14.22 -6.05
N GLY A 217 -36.68 -14.34 -7.37
CA GLY A 217 -37.39 -15.30 -8.21
C GLY A 217 -36.89 -16.74 -8.14
N LEU A 218 -35.82 -17.03 -7.39
CA LEU A 218 -35.30 -18.39 -7.23
C LEU A 218 -36.23 -19.27 -6.36
N SER A 219 -36.53 -20.47 -6.86
CA SER A 219 -37.51 -21.38 -6.26
C SER A 219 -37.05 -22.12 -4.99
N SER A 220 -35.74 -22.26 -4.76
CA SER A 220 -35.21 -22.87 -3.54
C SER A 220 -34.98 -21.82 -2.46
N ASN A 221 -35.38 -22.13 -1.22
CA ASN A 221 -35.19 -21.29 -0.04
C ASN A 221 -35.77 -19.87 -0.19
N THR A 222 -36.98 -19.73 -0.74
CA THR A 222 -37.60 -18.44 -1.11
C THR A 222 -37.50 -17.35 -0.02
N ALA A 223 -37.71 -17.70 1.26
CA ALA A 223 -37.60 -16.73 2.36
C ALA A 223 -36.16 -16.18 2.55
N ARG A 224 -35.13 -16.98 2.29
CA ARG A 224 -33.71 -16.56 2.27
C ARG A 224 -33.39 -15.75 1.03
N ARG A 225 -33.89 -16.18 -0.13
CA ARG A 225 -33.76 -15.45 -1.41
C ARG A 225 -34.33 -14.04 -1.31
N GLN A 226 -35.47 -13.85 -0.63
CA GLN A 226 -36.05 -12.53 -0.35
C GLN A 226 -35.17 -11.67 0.57
N ARG A 227 -34.46 -12.27 1.55
CA ARG A 227 -33.49 -11.55 2.39
C ARG A 227 -32.23 -11.13 1.62
N GLU A 228 -31.71 -12.01 0.76
CA GLU A 228 -30.57 -11.71 -0.12
C GLU A 228 -30.93 -10.65 -1.18
N ALA A 229 -32.12 -10.73 -1.77
CA ALA A 229 -32.67 -9.68 -2.65
C ALA A 229 -32.83 -8.33 -1.91
N SER A 230 -33.33 -8.37 -0.67
CA SER A 230 -33.39 -7.18 0.20
C SER A 230 -32.01 -6.63 0.55
N MET A 231 -30.97 -7.47 0.62
CA MET A 231 -29.59 -7.07 0.86
C MET A 231 -28.94 -6.44 -0.39
N ILE A 232 -29.29 -6.93 -1.58
CA ILE A 232 -28.92 -6.33 -2.88
C ILE A 232 -29.55 -4.93 -3.02
N LEU A 233 -30.83 -4.77 -2.67
CA LEU A 233 -31.50 -3.46 -2.65
C LEU A 233 -31.08 -2.57 -1.47
N GLY A 234 -30.67 -3.16 -0.35
CA GLY A 234 -30.10 -2.45 0.79
C GLY A 234 -28.83 -1.68 0.43
N ALA A 235 -28.11 -2.13 -0.60
CA ALA A 235 -27.00 -1.38 -1.22
C ALA A 235 -27.41 0.00 -1.74
N HIS A 236 -28.68 0.18 -2.13
CA HIS A 236 -29.25 1.44 -2.60
C HIS A 236 -29.65 2.40 -1.47
N ARG A 237 -29.38 2.02 -0.21
CA ARG A 237 -29.56 2.87 0.97
C ARG A 237 -28.27 2.96 1.78
N THR A 238 -27.21 3.49 1.17
CA THR A 238 -26.36 4.41 1.93
C THR A 238 -27.25 5.50 2.52
N PRO A 239 -27.01 5.97 3.76
CA PRO A 239 -27.50 7.27 4.16
C PRO A 239 -26.84 8.27 3.21
N VAL A 240 -27.63 8.78 2.26
CA VAL A 240 -27.32 10.08 1.66
C VAL A 240 -27.19 11.02 2.85
N GLN A 241 -26.03 11.68 2.98
CA GLN A 241 -25.89 12.85 3.84
C GLN A 241 -27.17 13.66 3.74
N THR A 242 -27.67 14.23 4.83
CA THR A 242 -28.68 15.28 4.76
C THR A 242 -28.09 16.48 4.01
N ALA A 243 -28.10 16.39 2.69
CA ALA A 243 -27.84 17.47 1.76
C ALA A 243 -29.01 18.43 1.95
N SER A 244 -28.74 19.39 2.82
CA SER A 244 -29.53 20.61 3.03
C SER A 244 -30.16 21.06 1.72
N ALA A 245 -31.49 20.92 1.64
CA ALA A 245 -32.28 21.59 0.62
C ALA A 245 -32.27 23.09 0.94
N THR A 246 -31.22 23.78 0.50
CA THR A 246 -31.14 25.23 0.49
C THR A 246 -31.95 25.77 -0.68
N PRO A 247 -33.03 26.53 -0.46
CA PRO A 247 -33.55 27.42 -1.50
C PRO A 247 -32.53 28.55 -1.69
N SER A 248 -32.17 28.79 -2.95
CA SER A 248 -31.20 29.80 -3.36
C SER A 248 -31.52 31.21 -2.87
N GLN A 249 -30.46 32.02 -2.72
CA GLN A 249 -30.53 33.49 -2.70
C GLN A 249 -31.30 34.05 -3.93
N PRO A 250 -31.60 35.36 -3.92
CA PRO A 250 -30.78 36.19 -4.80
C PRO A 250 -29.96 37.26 -4.06
N ALA A 251 -28.78 37.55 -4.63
CA ALA A 251 -27.89 38.72 -4.48
C ALA A 251 -28.05 39.57 -3.19
N GLY A 252 -27.00 39.71 -2.38
CA GLY A 252 -25.99 40.78 -2.56
C GLY A 252 -26.49 42.08 -1.91
N VAL A 253 -25.78 42.78 -1.02
CA VAL A 253 -24.40 43.27 -1.15
C VAL A 253 -23.85 43.60 0.26
N THR A 254 -22.56 43.41 0.49
CA THR A 254 -21.79 43.94 1.65
C THR A 254 -21.09 45.26 1.26
N PRO A 255 -20.63 46.15 2.19
CA PRO A 255 -20.79 46.20 3.67
C PRO A 255 -21.10 47.63 4.21
N VAL A 256 -20.87 47.87 5.52
CA VAL A 256 -20.34 49.11 6.19
C VAL A 256 -21.21 49.72 7.32
N LYS A 257 -20.69 49.59 8.55
CA LYS A 257 -20.45 50.58 9.64
C LYS A 257 -21.52 51.64 10.04
N ALA A 258 -21.60 51.86 11.36
CA ALA A 258 -22.48 52.81 12.05
C ALA A 258 -22.24 54.31 11.76
N ALA A 259 -23.31 55.13 11.85
CA ALA A 259 -23.46 56.31 12.74
C ALA A 259 -24.56 57.31 12.28
N ALA A 260 -25.28 57.89 13.26
CA ALA A 260 -25.98 59.20 13.26
C ALA A 260 -27.20 59.49 12.32
N ALA A 261 -28.07 60.39 12.81
CA ALA A 261 -29.26 61.00 12.17
C ALA A 261 -28.87 62.18 11.21
N PRO A 262 -29.76 62.95 10.49
CA PRO A 262 -31.23 63.14 10.68
C PRO A 262 -32.14 63.42 9.42
N ALA A 263 -33.42 63.74 9.67
CA ALA A 263 -34.35 64.65 8.94
C ALA A 263 -35.00 64.33 7.55
N GLY A 264 -36.35 64.32 7.53
CA GLY A 264 -37.25 64.68 6.40
C GLY A 264 -37.53 63.62 5.30
N VAL A 265 -38.74 63.49 4.70
CA VAL A 265 -40.03 64.21 4.80
C VAL A 265 -41.23 63.31 4.38
N ASP A 266 -42.43 63.66 4.87
CA ASP A 266 -43.79 63.38 4.38
C ASP A 266 -44.24 62.00 3.84
N ALA A 267 -45.10 61.37 4.64
CA ALA A 267 -46.27 60.63 4.16
C ALA A 267 -47.50 61.02 5.00
N THR A 268 -48.25 62.01 4.52
CA THR A 268 -49.53 62.45 5.08
C THR A 268 -50.63 61.39 4.85
N THR A 269 -51.21 60.84 5.92
CA THR A 269 -52.67 60.65 6.04
C THR A 269 -53.03 60.48 7.52
N THR A 270 -53.84 61.41 8.04
CA THR A 270 -54.50 61.36 9.36
C THR A 270 -53.65 60.84 10.53
N ALA A 271 -52.64 61.64 10.90
CA ALA A 271 -52.52 61.90 12.33
C ALA A 271 -53.85 62.48 12.79
N SER A 272 -54.60 61.73 13.61
CA SER A 272 -55.44 62.40 14.60
C SER A 272 -54.48 63.13 15.51
N THR A 273 -54.29 64.42 15.23
CA THR A 273 -53.85 65.37 16.24
C THR A 273 -54.98 65.45 17.25
N GLU A 274 -55.09 64.43 18.10
CA GLU A 274 -55.65 64.63 19.43
C GLU A 274 -54.73 65.65 20.08
N ALA A 275 -55.17 66.91 19.98
CA ALA A 275 -54.57 67.99 20.74
C ALA A 275 -54.43 67.49 22.18
N PRO A 276 -53.26 67.71 22.83
CA PRO A 276 -53.05 67.24 24.19
C PRO A 276 -54.26 67.62 25.01
N LEU A 277 -54.96 66.60 25.54
CA LEU A 277 -56.31 66.74 26.11
C LEU A 277 -56.31 67.95 27.04
N SER A 278 -57.02 69.03 26.66
CA SER A 278 -56.86 70.32 27.33
C SER A 278 -57.00 70.17 28.83
N THR A 279 -55.85 70.27 29.52
CA THR A 279 -55.73 70.20 30.97
C THR A 279 -56.29 71.48 31.61
N THR A 280 -56.33 72.58 30.83
CA THR A 280 -57.19 73.74 31.06
C THR A 280 -58.67 73.31 31.19
N PRO A 281 -59.32 73.54 32.34
CA PRO A 281 -60.76 73.35 32.45
C PRO A 281 -61.51 74.36 31.57
N LEU A 282 -62.72 74.02 31.15
CA LEU A 282 -63.63 75.01 30.56
C LEU A 282 -63.87 76.13 31.58
N ALA A 283 -63.91 77.38 31.11
CA ALA A 283 -64.05 78.54 31.99
C ALA A 283 -65.32 78.43 32.84
N LEU A 284 -65.14 78.28 34.16
CA LEU A 284 -66.22 78.14 35.13
C LEU A 284 -67.03 79.44 35.19
N ARG A 285 -68.35 79.35 35.07
CA ARG A 285 -69.24 80.52 35.03
C ARG A 285 -69.38 81.17 36.40
N ARG A 286 -69.45 80.37 37.47
CA ARG A 286 -69.53 80.83 38.87
C ARG A 286 -70.56 81.96 39.11
N ASP A 287 -71.66 81.96 38.34
CA ASP A 287 -72.68 83.01 38.32
C ASP A 287 -73.76 82.86 39.41
N GLY A 288 -73.64 81.83 40.27
CA GLY A 288 -74.58 81.55 41.35
C GLY A 288 -75.94 81.01 40.90
N THR A 289 -76.11 80.69 39.62
CA THR A 289 -77.36 80.12 39.10
C THR A 289 -77.31 78.60 39.04
N ILE A 290 -78.47 77.94 39.17
CA ILE A 290 -78.62 76.47 39.02
C ILE A 290 -78.07 75.98 37.66
N ARG A 291 -78.18 76.80 36.60
CA ARG A 291 -77.61 76.48 35.28
C ARG A 291 -76.09 76.67 35.23
N GLY A 292 -75.55 77.66 35.94
CA GLY A 292 -74.12 77.86 36.12
C GLY A 292 -73.47 76.71 36.89
N GLU A 293 -74.05 76.31 38.02
CA GLU A 293 -73.57 75.16 38.80
C GLU A 293 -73.64 73.85 38.01
N ALA A 294 -74.71 73.61 37.24
CA ALA A 294 -74.80 72.44 36.37
C ALA A 294 -73.73 72.45 35.26
N PHE A 295 -73.43 73.62 34.69
CA PHE A 295 -72.37 73.78 33.69
C PHE A 295 -70.97 73.57 34.30
N ASP A 296 -70.71 74.14 35.47
CA ASP A 296 -69.42 74.02 36.16
C ASP A 296 -69.17 72.57 36.63
N ASN A 297 -70.20 71.86 37.09
CA ASN A 297 -70.13 70.41 37.38
C ASN A 297 -69.90 69.57 36.10
N ALA A 298 -70.54 69.90 34.98
CA ALA A 298 -70.32 69.23 33.70
C ALA A 298 -68.89 69.46 33.17
N ALA A 299 -68.36 70.68 33.32
CA ALA A 299 -66.98 71.03 32.97
C ALA A 299 -65.96 70.27 33.82
N LEU A 300 -66.13 70.27 35.16
CA LEU A 300 -65.24 69.56 36.09
C LEU A 300 -65.29 68.04 35.91
N SER A 301 -66.45 67.45 35.65
CA SER A 301 -66.55 66.01 35.35
C SER A 301 -65.89 65.64 34.01
N SER A 302 -66.07 66.45 32.97
CA SER A 302 -65.42 66.24 31.66
C SER A 302 -63.89 66.36 31.75
N TRP A 303 -63.38 67.30 32.54
CA TRP A 303 -61.96 67.41 32.86
C TRP A 303 -61.47 66.21 33.69
N GLY A 304 -62.26 65.76 34.67
CA GLY A 304 -61.94 64.61 35.53
C GLY A 304 -61.73 63.32 34.74
N TRP A 305 -62.59 63.04 33.74
CA TRP A 305 -62.41 61.88 32.86
C TRP A 305 -61.10 61.93 32.07
N ARG A 306 -60.77 63.08 31.47
CA ARG A 306 -59.52 63.28 30.70
C ARG A 306 -58.28 63.15 31.57
N MET A 307 -58.32 63.68 32.79
CA MET A 307 -57.24 63.54 33.76
C MET A 307 -57.08 62.07 34.18
N GLN A 308 -58.18 61.34 34.43
CA GLN A 308 -58.11 59.90 34.76
C GLN A 308 -57.53 59.06 33.63
N GLU A 309 -57.85 59.39 32.38
CA GLU A 309 -57.27 58.78 31.18
C GLU A 309 -55.76 59.10 31.05
N GLY A 310 -55.38 60.37 31.17
CA GLY A 310 -53.98 60.80 31.11
C GLY A 310 -53.11 60.20 32.21
N VAL A 311 -53.60 60.19 33.47
CA VAL A 311 -52.93 59.54 34.60
C VAL A 311 -52.81 58.03 34.38
N SER A 312 -53.86 57.37 33.88
CA SER A 312 -53.83 55.93 33.58
C SER A 312 -52.80 55.60 32.49
N ASN A 313 -52.72 56.41 31.43
CA ASN A 313 -51.77 56.23 30.33
C ASN A 313 -50.33 56.46 30.79
N ASP A 314 -50.07 57.51 31.56
CA ASP A 314 -48.74 57.79 32.13
C ASP A 314 -48.31 56.69 33.11
N LEU A 315 -49.20 56.25 34.02
CA LEU A 315 -48.90 55.16 34.97
C LEU A 315 -48.68 53.82 34.26
N TYR A 316 -49.39 53.55 33.17
CA TYR A 316 -49.19 52.36 32.33
C TYR A 316 -47.84 52.40 31.60
N ALA A 317 -47.49 53.54 31.00
CA ALA A 317 -46.20 53.74 30.35
C ALA A 317 -45.03 53.59 31.34
N ALA A 318 -45.15 54.16 32.55
CA ALA A 318 -44.19 53.94 33.62
C ALA A 318 -44.12 52.47 34.08
N ALA A 319 -45.27 51.77 34.13
CA ALA A 319 -45.29 50.36 34.49
C ALA A 319 -44.61 49.47 33.44
N GLN A 320 -44.75 49.78 32.15
CA GLN A 320 -43.99 49.11 31.08
C GLN A 320 -42.49 49.42 31.16
N GLN A 321 -42.11 50.67 31.45
CA GLN A 321 -40.70 51.07 31.53
C GLN A 321 -39.97 50.45 32.74
N PHE A 322 -40.69 50.21 33.84
CA PHE A 322 -40.13 49.74 35.12
C PHE A 322 -40.76 48.41 35.59
N GLU A 323 -41.12 47.53 34.64
CA GLU A 323 -41.86 46.27 34.86
C GLU A 323 -41.29 45.38 35.99
N GLU A 324 -39.97 45.40 36.17
CA GLU A 324 -39.23 44.60 37.17
C GLU A 324 -38.48 45.46 38.21
N ASN A 325 -38.70 46.78 38.24
CA ASN A 325 -37.96 47.73 39.09
C ASN A 325 -38.89 48.56 39.98
N PRO A 326 -39.25 48.06 41.18
CA PRO A 326 -40.11 48.75 42.13
C PRO A 326 -39.67 50.18 42.47
N THR A 327 -38.36 50.40 42.66
CA THR A 327 -37.80 51.71 43.04
C THR A 327 -37.87 52.72 41.88
N GLY A 328 -37.60 52.25 40.66
CA GLY A 328 -37.77 53.05 39.44
C GLY A 328 -39.23 53.42 39.20
N TYR A 329 -40.13 52.45 39.33
CA TYR A 329 -41.57 52.67 39.20
C TYR A 329 -42.11 53.67 40.25
N ALA A 330 -41.76 53.50 41.52
CA ALA A 330 -42.19 54.41 42.59
C ALA A 330 -41.72 55.86 42.33
N SER A 331 -40.51 56.04 41.81
CA SER A 331 -39.96 57.35 41.44
C SER A 331 -40.70 57.97 40.26
N ALA A 332 -41.03 57.16 39.23
CA ALA A 332 -41.80 57.59 38.07
C ALA A 332 -43.25 57.94 38.45
N ALA A 333 -43.90 57.12 39.29
CA ALA A 333 -45.24 57.36 39.79
C ALA A 333 -45.34 58.68 40.56
N GLU A 334 -44.38 59.01 41.44
CA GLU A 334 -44.39 60.29 42.15
C GLU A 334 -44.14 61.48 41.21
N ALA A 335 -43.33 61.32 40.16
CA ALA A 335 -43.16 62.34 39.11
C ALA A 335 -44.45 62.58 38.30
N ILE A 336 -45.18 61.51 37.96
CA ILE A 336 -46.49 61.58 37.31
C ILE A 336 -47.51 62.24 38.23
N ARG A 337 -47.54 61.85 39.51
CA ARG A 337 -48.39 62.46 40.53
C ARG A 337 -48.15 63.96 40.61
N LYS A 338 -46.88 64.38 40.64
CA LYS A 338 -46.51 65.79 40.67
C LYS A 338 -46.99 66.52 39.42
N LYS A 339 -46.65 66.03 38.21
CA LYS A 339 -47.07 66.57 36.91
C LYS A 339 -48.57 66.89 36.91
N TRP A 340 -49.42 65.90 37.17
CA TRP A 340 -50.87 66.08 37.17
C TRP A 340 -51.39 66.90 38.36
N SER A 341 -50.66 66.94 39.49
CA SER A 341 -51.03 67.79 40.63
C SER A 341 -50.76 69.28 40.40
N ASP A 342 -49.76 69.62 39.58
CA ASP A 342 -49.41 71.00 39.18
C ASP A 342 -50.43 71.55 38.15
N GLU A 343 -51.15 70.68 37.44
CA GLU A 343 -52.18 71.01 36.44
C GLU A 343 -53.62 71.09 37.01
N LEU A 344 -53.80 70.94 38.34
CA LEU A 344 -55.12 70.93 38.97
C LEU A 344 -55.80 72.31 38.98
N PRO A 345 -57.12 72.40 38.67
CA PRO A 345 -57.91 73.61 38.91
C PRO A 345 -57.90 74.02 40.38
N ALA A 346 -57.92 75.33 40.65
CA ALA A 346 -57.99 75.91 42.00
C ALA A 346 -59.37 75.71 42.67
N ASP A 347 -59.67 74.47 43.02
CA ASP A 347 -60.83 74.00 43.79
C ASP A 347 -60.37 72.89 44.75
N PRO A 348 -60.68 72.93 46.07
CA PRO A 348 -60.29 71.87 46.99
C PRO A 348 -60.80 70.47 46.62
N LYS A 349 -61.96 70.35 45.95
CA LYS A 349 -62.58 69.05 45.64
C LYS A 349 -61.89 68.30 44.51
N THR A 350 -61.29 68.99 43.55
CA THR A 350 -60.57 68.34 42.42
C THR A 350 -59.35 67.59 42.93
N ARG A 351 -58.65 68.14 43.93
CA ARG A 351 -57.47 67.53 44.56
C ARG A 351 -57.80 66.24 45.29
N GLU A 352 -58.89 66.21 46.07
CA GLU A 352 -59.31 64.99 46.79
C GLU A 352 -59.72 63.86 45.83
N ILE A 353 -60.40 64.20 44.72
CA ILE A 353 -60.79 63.24 43.68
C ILE A 353 -59.55 62.72 42.95
N PHE A 354 -58.61 63.60 42.60
CA PHE A 354 -57.32 63.24 41.99
C PHE A 354 -56.53 62.27 42.88
N ASP A 355 -56.27 62.64 44.14
CA ASP A 355 -55.44 61.82 45.05
C ASP A 355 -56.03 60.42 45.25
N LYS A 356 -57.36 60.30 45.44
CA LYS A 356 -58.02 58.98 45.54
C LYS A 356 -57.92 58.17 44.24
N SER A 357 -58.13 58.81 43.10
CA SER A 357 -58.06 58.14 41.79
C SER A 357 -56.64 57.65 41.49
N PHE A 358 -55.64 58.51 41.72
CA PHE A 358 -54.23 58.22 41.53
C PHE A 358 -53.77 57.06 42.43
N VAL A 359 -54.07 57.11 43.74
CA VAL A 359 -53.67 56.05 44.68
C VAL A 359 -54.28 54.69 44.29
N ASN A 360 -55.55 54.66 43.89
CA ASN A 360 -56.22 53.43 43.47
C ASN A 360 -55.60 52.84 42.19
N GLN A 361 -55.32 53.67 41.17
CA GLN A 361 -54.71 53.21 39.92
C GLN A 361 -53.25 52.77 40.14
N ASN A 362 -52.44 53.57 40.84
CA ASN A 362 -51.04 53.29 41.14
C ASN A 362 -50.85 52.01 41.98
N GLN A 363 -51.78 51.71 42.90
CA GLN A 363 -51.68 50.52 43.76
C GLN A 363 -51.72 49.20 42.95
N ALA A 364 -52.48 49.15 41.86
CA ALA A 364 -52.58 47.95 41.02
C ALA A 364 -51.23 47.62 40.36
N TYR A 365 -50.62 48.62 39.72
CA TYR A 365 -49.30 48.50 39.09
C TYR A 365 -48.18 48.23 40.10
N THR A 366 -48.18 48.94 41.23
CA THR A 366 -47.20 48.73 42.33
C THR A 366 -47.21 47.27 42.79
N ARG A 367 -48.40 46.66 42.97
CA ARG A 367 -48.51 45.24 43.36
C ARG A 367 -48.03 44.29 42.27
N ASN A 368 -48.31 44.60 40.99
CA ASN A 368 -47.88 43.77 39.87
C ASN A 368 -46.34 43.77 39.72
N ILE A 369 -45.73 44.96 39.72
CA ILE A 369 -44.28 45.14 39.58
C ILE A 369 -43.52 44.50 40.76
N ASN A 370 -44.03 44.64 41.99
CA ASN A 370 -43.47 43.92 43.13
C ASN A 370 -43.55 42.39 42.94
N ALA A 371 -44.68 41.87 42.47
CA ALA A 371 -44.84 40.43 42.23
C ALA A 371 -43.93 39.91 41.09
N GLN A 372 -43.70 40.69 40.03
CA GLN A 372 -42.76 40.35 38.97
C GLN A 372 -41.31 40.41 39.45
N HIS A 373 -40.93 41.45 40.21
CA HIS A 373 -39.61 41.57 40.81
C HIS A 373 -39.30 40.39 41.76
N GLU A 374 -40.24 40.03 42.64
CA GLU A 374 -40.10 38.85 43.49
C GLU A 374 -40.02 37.54 42.70
N LYS A 375 -40.79 37.41 41.61
CA LYS A 375 -40.76 36.24 40.74
C LYS A 375 -39.38 36.10 40.07
N LYS A 376 -38.86 37.16 39.47
CA LYS A 376 -37.52 37.18 38.85
C LYS A 376 -36.42 36.89 39.87
N LEU A 377 -36.47 37.49 41.06
CA LEU A 377 -35.51 37.21 42.12
C LEU A 377 -35.52 35.72 42.52
N ARG A 378 -36.68 35.07 42.57
CA ARG A 378 -36.80 33.62 42.81
C ARG A 378 -36.26 32.78 41.65
N GLU A 379 -36.47 33.21 40.40
CA GLU A 379 -35.92 32.54 39.21
C GLU A 379 -34.37 32.65 39.16
N GLU A 380 -33.81 33.81 39.48
CA GLU A 380 -32.36 34.04 39.59
C GLU A 380 -31.74 33.23 40.76
N GLN A 381 -32.43 33.14 41.90
CA GLN A 381 -32.02 32.29 43.02
C GLN A 381 -32.02 30.79 42.66
N LEU A 382 -33.04 30.32 41.94
CA LEU A 382 -33.13 28.93 41.47
C LEU A 382 -32.05 28.60 40.42
N ALA A 383 -31.76 29.53 39.50
CA ALA A 383 -30.68 29.38 38.53
C ALA A 383 -29.31 29.35 39.22
N SER A 384 -29.08 30.25 40.18
CA SER A 384 -27.84 30.29 40.97
C SER A 384 -27.64 29.03 41.81
N PHE A 385 -28.72 28.53 42.44
CA PHE A 385 -28.71 27.27 43.18
C PHE A 385 -28.38 26.09 42.26
N SER A 386 -29.06 25.94 41.11
CA SER A 386 -28.88 24.79 40.23
C SER A 386 -27.48 24.76 39.59
N ALA A 387 -26.92 25.91 39.21
CA ALA A 387 -25.54 26.00 38.74
C ALA A 387 -24.52 25.63 39.83
N GLY A 388 -24.65 26.18 41.04
CA GLY A 388 -23.78 25.88 42.17
C GLY A 388 -23.88 24.42 42.63
N TYR A 389 -25.08 23.85 42.62
CA TYR A 389 -25.34 22.43 42.89
C TYR A 389 -24.64 21.53 41.87
N SER A 390 -24.80 21.82 40.57
CA SER A 390 -24.21 21.01 39.48
C SER A 390 -22.68 20.99 39.55
N SER A 391 -22.04 22.13 39.85
CA SER A 391 -20.59 22.18 40.07
C SER A 391 -20.15 21.34 41.27
N ARG A 392 -20.88 21.43 42.40
CA ARG A 392 -20.58 20.65 43.62
C ARG A 392 -20.75 19.15 43.38
N LEU A 393 -21.73 18.71 42.58
CA LEU A 393 -21.88 17.31 42.22
C LEU A 393 -20.66 16.78 41.44
N VAL A 394 -20.17 17.52 40.45
CA VAL A 394 -18.99 17.09 39.66
C VAL A 394 -17.73 17.04 40.52
N ASP A 395 -17.57 17.95 41.48
CA ASP A 395 -16.47 17.89 42.45
C ASP A 395 -16.61 16.71 43.41
N PHE A 396 -17.85 16.39 43.81
CA PHE A 396 -18.17 15.29 44.71
C PHE A 396 -18.02 13.92 44.03
N GLU A 397 -18.45 13.76 42.78
CA GLU A 397 -18.26 12.54 41.98
C GLU A 397 -16.78 12.21 41.83
N ARG A 398 -15.95 13.22 41.51
CA ARG A 398 -14.49 13.06 41.40
C ARG A 398 -13.85 12.66 42.72
N GLN A 399 -14.28 13.22 43.84
CA GLN A 399 -13.81 12.81 45.17
C GLN A 399 -14.23 11.37 45.50
N ALA A 400 -15.49 11.01 45.24
CA ALA A 400 -16.01 9.65 45.41
C ALA A 400 -15.24 8.63 44.55
N GLN A 401 -14.88 8.99 43.31
CA GLN A 401 -14.04 8.19 42.42
C GLN A 401 -12.62 8.01 42.96
N VAL A 402 -11.94 9.09 43.38
CA VAL A 402 -10.59 8.99 43.98
C VAL A 402 -10.58 8.14 45.24
N LEU A 403 -11.65 8.14 46.03
CA LEU A 403 -11.75 7.34 47.25
C LEU A 403 -12.04 5.84 46.98
N GLY A 404 -12.58 5.46 45.82
CA GLY A 404 -12.71 4.04 45.39
C GLY A 404 -13.38 3.12 46.42
N ALA A 405 -12.69 2.04 46.84
CA ALA A 405 -13.12 1.12 47.91
C ALA A 405 -12.41 1.40 49.26
N ASN A 406 -11.91 2.62 49.49
CA ASN A 406 -11.28 2.98 50.76
C ASN A 406 -12.32 3.03 51.90
N PRO A 407 -12.17 2.24 52.99
CA PRO A 407 -13.05 2.27 54.16
C PRO A 407 -13.16 3.64 54.84
N ASP A 408 -12.06 4.39 54.97
CA ASP A 408 -12.10 5.75 55.52
C ASP A 408 -12.88 6.71 54.61
N GLY A 409 -12.95 6.39 53.31
CA GLY A 409 -13.73 7.12 52.32
C GLY A 409 -15.25 7.03 52.52
N ASP A 410 -15.76 5.97 53.16
CA ASP A 410 -17.21 5.83 53.39
C ASP A 410 -17.71 6.90 54.38
N ALA A 411 -16.96 7.17 55.44
CA ALA A 411 -17.28 8.22 56.41
C ALA A 411 -17.23 9.62 55.75
N ILE A 412 -16.24 9.87 54.89
CA ILE A 412 -16.06 11.14 54.18
C ILE A 412 -17.23 11.36 53.20
N VAL A 413 -17.56 10.36 52.38
CA VAL A 413 -18.63 10.43 51.38
C VAL A 413 -20.00 10.55 52.05
N ALA A 414 -20.24 9.85 53.17
CA ALA A 414 -21.47 10.00 53.96
C ALA A 414 -21.65 11.43 54.48
N GLU A 415 -20.60 12.04 55.03
CA GLU A 415 -20.69 13.38 55.62
C GLU A 415 -20.81 14.48 54.55
N GLN A 416 -20.13 14.32 53.41
CA GLN A 416 -20.32 15.17 52.24
C GLN A 416 -21.75 15.06 51.68
N THR A 417 -22.30 13.84 51.60
CA THR A 417 -23.70 13.60 51.20
C THR A 417 -24.67 14.35 52.11
N ARG A 418 -24.54 14.21 53.44
CA ARG A 418 -25.36 14.94 54.42
C ARG A 418 -25.22 16.45 54.27
N THR A 419 -24.00 16.95 54.10
CA THR A 419 -23.71 18.38 53.93
C THR A 419 -24.42 18.95 52.70
N ILE A 420 -24.39 18.24 51.57
CA ILE A 420 -25.10 18.66 50.35
C ILE A 420 -26.62 18.56 50.56
N GLN A 421 -27.12 17.46 51.14
CA GLN A 421 -28.56 17.26 51.43
C GLN A 421 -29.14 18.35 52.36
N ASN A 422 -28.40 18.75 53.40
CA ASN A 422 -28.77 19.86 54.28
C ASN A 422 -28.85 21.21 53.53
N SER A 423 -27.98 21.42 52.53
CA SER A 423 -28.04 22.63 51.68
C SER A 423 -29.26 22.64 50.74
N ILE A 424 -29.71 21.46 50.29
CA ILE A 424 -30.95 21.30 49.52
C ILE A 424 -32.17 21.59 50.40
N ASP A 425 -32.18 21.11 51.65
CA ASP A 425 -33.27 21.40 52.60
C ASP A 425 -33.36 22.89 52.95
N GLY A 426 -32.21 23.57 53.12
CA GLY A 426 -32.17 25.02 53.32
C GLY A 426 -32.82 25.78 52.15
N ALA A 427 -32.52 25.38 50.91
CA ALA A 427 -33.13 25.99 49.71
C ALA A 427 -34.64 25.67 49.58
N ALA A 428 -35.08 24.48 50.01
CA ALA A 428 -36.51 24.13 50.06
C ALA A 428 -37.26 24.93 51.14
N ALA A 429 -36.69 25.07 52.33
CA ALA A 429 -37.27 25.85 53.43
C ALA A 429 -37.37 27.35 53.11
N GLN A 430 -36.44 27.88 52.28
CA GLN A 430 -36.48 29.25 51.77
C GLN A 430 -37.44 29.45 50.58
N GLY A 431 -38.08 28.38 50.08
CA GLY A 431 -38.99 28.45 48.93
C GLY A 431 -38.30 28.60 47.57
N ILE A 432 -36.97 28.42 47.51
CA ILE A 432 -36.19 28.41 46.25
C ILE A 432 -36.46 27.10 45.49
N LEU A 433 -36.61 25.99 46.22
CA LEU A 433 -36.99 24.69 45.67
C LEU A 433 -38.40 24.27 46.11
N THR A 434 -39.14 23.62 45.21
CA THR A 434 -40.31 22.83 45.62
C THR A 434 -39.87 21.55 46.34
N PRO A 435 -40.69 20.97 47.23
CA PRO A 435 -40.38 19.70 47.90
C PRO A 435 -40.07 18.54 46.94
N ALA A 436 -40.70 18.51 45.77
CA ALA A 436 -40.44 17.50 44.73
C ALA A 436 -39.08 17.69 44.05
N GLN A 437 -38.66 18.93 43.79
CA GLN A 437 -37.31 19.22 43.28
C GLN A 437 -36.24 18.90 44.31
N ALA A 438 -36.45 19.27 45.57
CA ALA A 438 -35.55 18.94 46.68
C ALA A 438 -35.35 17.43 46.82
N ALA A 439 -36.44 16.65 46.80
CA ALA A 439 -36.39 15.19 46.81
C ALA A 439 -35.57 14.61 45.64
N LYS A 440 -35.76 15.13 44.42
CA LYS A 440 -35.00 14.70 43.24
C LYS A 440 -33.50 14.98 43.40
N TYR A 441 -33.12 16.19 43.82
CA TYR A 441 -31.72 16.54 44.04
C TYR A 441 -31.07 15.68 45.14
N LYS A 442 -31.78 15.37 46.24
CA LYS A 442 -31.21 14.50 47.29
C LYS A 442 -30.90 13.08 46.81
N LEU A 443 -31.73 12.53 45.91
CA LEU A 443 -31.52 11.21 45.30
C LEU A 443 -30.32 11.23 44.34
N ASP A 444 -30.26 12.27 43.49
CA ASP A 444 -29.19 12.54 42.52
C ASP A 444 -27.79 12.66 43.20
N VAL A 445 -27.70 13.30 44.37
CA VAL A 445 -26.47 13.29 45.20
C VAL A 445 -26.04 11.86 45.57
N ALA A 446 -26.96 11.02 46.05
CA ALA A 446 -26.64 9.67 46.51
C ALA A 446 -26.29 8.72 45.34
N GLU A 447 -26.96 8.86 44.20
CA GLU A 447 -26.60 8.14 42.97
C GLU A 447 -25.22 8.57 42.44
N THR A 448 -24.89 9.87 42.51
CA THR A 448 -23.58 10.42 42.13
C THR A 448 -22.47 9.87 43.02
N ALA A 449 -22.69 9.82 44.34
CA ALA A 449 -21.76 9.22 45.30
C ALA A 449 -21.47 7.75 44.96
N ALA A 450 -22.51 6.94 44.77
CA ALA A 450 -22.38 5.52 44.46
C ALA A 450 -21.69 5.30 43.11
N ARG A 451 -22.07 6.07 42.07
CA ARG A 451 -21.45 6.04 40.74
C ARG A 451 -19.95 6.31 40.81
N GLY A 452 -19.54 7.40 41.47
CA GLY A 452 -18.14 7.76 41.64
C GLY A 452 -17.35 6.63 42.31
N ARG A 453 -17.81 6.13 43.47
CA ARG A 453 -17.17 5.02 44.19
C ARG A 453 -17.01 3.76 43.34
N ILE A 454 -18.06 3.36 42.62
CA ILE A 454 -18.03 2.18 41.73
C ILE A 454 -17.02 2.39 40.59
N GLN A 455 -17.01 3.56 39.95
CA GLN A 455 -16.07 3.90 38.88
C GLN A 455 -14.62 3.88 39.39
N GLY A 456 -14.37 4.43 40.58
CA GLY A 456 -13.03 4.47 41.19
C GLY A 456 -12.44 3.08 41.45
N VAL A 457 -13.26 2.13 41.88
CA VAL A 457 -12.84 0.73 42.06
C VAL A 457 -12.58 0.06 40.71
N TYR A 458 -13.47 0.25 39.74
CA TYR A 458 -13.29 -0.27 38.39
C TYR A 458 -12.01 0.25 37.72
N ASP A 459 -11.71 1.54 37.86
CA ASP A 459 -10.53 2.16 37.28
C ASP A 459 -9.23 1.59 37.88
N ALA A 460 -9.24 1.27 39.17
CA ALA A 460 -8.13 0.70 39.92
C ALA A 460 -7.85 -0.78 39.61
N LEU A 461 -8.76 -1.50 38.93
CA LEU A 461 -8.52 -2.90 38.56
C LEU A 461 -7.44 -3.01 37.48
N PRO A 462 -6.38 -3.83 37.67
CA PRO A 462 -5.24 -3.89 36.77
C PRO A 462 -5.52 -4.47 35.38
N THR A 463 -6.49 -5.39 35.23
CA THR A 463 -6.74 -6.10 33.97
C THR A 463 -8.16 -5.88 33.43
N PRO A 464 -8.34 -5.86 32.09
CA PRO A 464 -9.65 -5.83 31.46
C PRO A 464 -10.57 -7.00 31.85
N GLU A 465 -10.00 -8.18 32.13
CA GLU A 465 -10.72 -9.36 32.61
C GLU A 465 -11.32 -9.15 34.01
N GLN A 466 -10.56 -8.59 34.95
CA GLN A 466 -11.08 -8.21 36.26
C GLN A 466 -12.16 -7.12 36.13
N LYS A 467 -11.96 -6.16 35.22
CA LYS A 467 -12.94 -5.11 34.91
C LYS A 467 -14.26 -5.67 34.38
N GLU A 468 -14.24 -6.65 33.45
CA GLU A 468 -15.41 -7.33 32.91
C GLU A 468 -16.16 -8.13 34.00
N ALA A 469 -15.41 -8.83 34.86
CA ALA A 469 -15.96 -9.58 36.00
C ALA A 469 -16.61 -8.68 37.06
N PHE A 470 -15.94 -7.57 37.44
CA PHE A 470 -16.47 -6.58 38.37
C PHE A 470 -17.74 -5.90 37.83
N ALA A 471 -17.72 -5.45 36.58
CA ALA A 471 -18.88 -4.83 35.93
C ALA A 471 -20.11 -5.75 35.91
N THR A 472 -19.89 -7.05 35.66
CA THR A 472 -20.94 -8.07 35.70
C THR A 472 -21.41 -8.36 37.14
N GLY A 473 -20.47 -8.36 38.10
CA GLY A 473 -20.72 -8.57 39.53
C GLY A 473 -21.71 -7.58 40.13
N LEU A 474 -21.65 -6.30 39.75
CA LEU A 474 -22.56 -5.24 40.21
C LEU A 474 -24.04 -5.60 40.04
N LEU A 475 -24.40 -6.10 38.85
CA LEU A 475 -25.77 -6.44 38.51
C LEU A 475 -26.22 -7.77 39.16
N ASN A 476 -25.28 -8.69 39.41
CA ASN A 476 -25.57 -9.95 40.08
C ASN A 476 -25.79 -9.76 41.58
N ASP A 477 -24.90 -9.04 42.26
CA ASP A 477 -25.05 -8.71 43.68
C ASP A 477 -26.34 -7.89 43.94
N TRP A 478 -26.71 -6.98 43.04
CA TRP A 478 -28.00 -6.26 43.12
C TRP A 478 -29.21 -7.21 43.03
N LYS A 479 -29.22 -8.14 42.07
CA LYS A 479 -30.31 -9.14 41.90
C LYS A 479 -30.44 -10.06 43.12
N GLU A 480 -29.31 -10.39 43.74
CA GLU A 480 -29.24 -11.21 44.95
C GLU A 480 -29.50 -10.41 46.24
N GLN A 481 -29.87 -9.12 46.11
CA GLN A 481 -30.11 -8.19 47.22
C GLN A 481 -28.94 -8.08 48.21
N LYS A 482 -27.71 -8.19 47.72
CA LYS A 482 -26.49 -8.17 48.54
C LYS A 482 -26.03 -6.74 48.83
N GLY A 483 -25.94 -6.42 50.11
CA GLY A 483 -25.29 -5.21 50.61
C GLY A 483 -26.00 -3.91 50.20
N PRO A 484 -25.32 -2.76 50.32
CA PRO A 484 -25.93 -1.44 50.11
C PRO A 484 -26.34 -1.19 48.65
N LEU A 485 -25.75 -1.89 47.68
CA LEU A 485 -26.13 -1.78 46.26
C LEU A 485 -27.63 -2.05 46.03
N ALA A 486 -28.24 -2.97 46.78
CA ALA A 486 -29.63 -3.39 46.62
C ALA A 486 -30.67 -2.27 46.83
N ALA A 487 -30.29 -1.17 47.49
CA ALA A 487 -31.15 -0.01 47.71
C ALA A 487 -31.05 1.05 46.59
N LEU A 488 -30.11 0.93 45.65
CA LEU A 488 -30.07 1.76 44.44
C LEU A 488 -31.13 1.32 43.42
N PRO A 489 -31.67 2.23 42.58
CA PRO A 489 -32.59 1.87 41.52
C PRO A 489 -31.97 0.89 40.51
N TYR A 490 -32.78 -0.08 40.06
CA TYR A 490 -32.35 -1.12 39.12
C TYR A 490 -31.69 -0.56 37.85
N ASP A 491 -32.34 0.43 37.22
CA ASP A 491 -31.86 1.01 35.96
C ASP A 491 -30.54 1.77 36.15
N THR A 492 -30.30 2.35 37.34
CA THR A 492 -29.04 3.01 37.70
C THR A 492 -27.90 2.00 37.78
N VAL A 493 -28.08 0.89 38.52
CA VAL A 493 -27.03 -0.16 38.65
C VAL A 493 -26.81 -0.89 37.33
N LYS A 494 -27.88 -1.22 36.60
CA LYS A 494 -27.81 -1.80 35.25
C LYS A 494 -27.10 -0.88 34.26
N GLY A 495 -27.37 0.43 34.33
CA GLY A 495 -26.72 1.43 33.49
C GLY A 495 -25.21 1.49 33.73
N ILE A 496 -24.79 1.56 35.00
CA ILE A 496 -23.37 1.54 35.38
C ILE A 496 -22.71 0.23 34.93
N SER A 497 -23.30 -0.92 35.28
CA SER A 497 -22.81 -2.26 34.90
C SER A 497 -22.59 -2.40 33.39
N ASN A 498 -23.56 -1.96 32.56
CA ASN A 498 -23.43 -2.03 31.11
C ASN A 498 -22.32 -1.12 30.55
N THR A 499 -22.17 0.10 31.06
CA THR A 499 -21.11 1.02 30.61
C THR A 499 -19.73 0.46 30.91
N LEU A 500 -19.52 -0.01 32.14
CA LEU A 500 -18.25 -0.60 32.57
C LEU A 500 -17.94 -1.90 31.81
N PHE A 501 -18.95 -2.74 31.58
CA PHE A 501 -18.78 -3.97 30.80
C PHE A 501 -18.34 -3.68 29.36
N ASN A 502 -18.92 -2.67 28.72
CA ASN A 502 -18.57 -2.29 27.35
C ASN A 502 -17.15 -1.73 27.23
N ASP A 503 -16.71 -0.90 28.17
CA ASP A 503 -15.32 -0.39 28.21
C ASP A 503 -14.32 -1.53 28.44
N ALA A 504 -14.58 -2.42 29.41
CA ALA A 504 -13.75 -3.61 29.64
C ALA A 504 -13.63 -4.47 28.37
N ARG A 505 -14.77 -4.71 27.69
CA ARG A 505 -14.81 -5.48 26.45
C ARG A 505 -14.07 -4.77 25.31
N GLU A 506 -14.13 -3.45 25.22
CA GLU A 506 -13.34 -2.69 24.25
C GLU A 506 -11.83 -2.83 24.52
N GLN A 507 -11.40 -2.75 25.78
CA GLN A 507 -9.99 -2.96 26.15
C GLN A 507 -9.50 -4.39 25.82
N ILE A 508 -10.31 -5.42 26.12
CA ILE A 508 -10.04 -6.82 25.71
C ILE A 508 -9.90 -6.94 24.19
N ASN A 509 -10.84 -6.35 23.43
CA ASN A 509 -10.85 -6.40 21.97
C ASN A 509 -9.61 -5.69 21.37
N ARG A 510 -9.26 -4.50 21.89
CA ARG A 510 -8.06 -3.76 21.47
C ARG A 510 -6.77 -4.55 21.73
N ARG A 511 -6.61 -5.14 22.93
CA ARG A 511 -5.46 -5.98 23.27
C ARG A 511 -5.37 -7.23 22.37
N THR A 512 -6.50 -7.90 22.15
CA THR A 512 -6.58 -9.08 21.27
C THR A 512 -6.24 -8.75 19.81
N ALA A 513 -6.71 -7.61 19.29
CA ALA A 513 -6.38 -7.13 17.96
C ALA A 513 -4.89 -6.78 17.83
N SER A 514 -4.31 -6.13 18.84
CA SER A 514 -2.87 -5.82 18.90
C SER A 514 -2.01 -7.09 18.89
N ASN A 515 -2.33 -8.07 19.74
CA ASN A 515 -1.60 -9.34 19.79
C ASN A 515 -1.70 -10.12 18.46
N LYS A 516 -2.85 -10.06 17.77
CA LYS A 516 -3.02 -10.69 16.45
C LYS A 516 -2.19 -9.99 15.37
N ALA A 517 -2.11 -8.66 15.38
CA ALA A 517 -1.28 -7.90 14.45
C ALA A 517 0.22 -8.15 14.71
N GLU A 518 0.64 -8.16 15.98
CA GLU A 518 2.02 -8.44 16.36
C GLU A 518 2.40 -9.90 16.04
N LYS A 519 1.49 -10.86 16.19
CA LYS A 519 1.72 -12.24 15.74
C LYS A 519 2.02 -12.32 14.24
N VAL A 520 1.22 -11.68 13.39
CA VAL A 520 1.48 -11.66 11.93
C VAL A 520 2.84 -11.02 11.62
N ARG A 521 3.23 -9.98 12.34
CA ARG A 521 4.56 -9.36 12.20
C ARG A 521 5.69 -10.33 12.60
N ILE A 522 5.54 -11.02 13.73
CA ILE A 522 6.55 -11.95 14.23
C ILE A 522 6.66 -13.20 13.34
N ASP A 523 5.53 -13.74 12.87
CA ASP A 523 5.49 -14.87 11.93
C ASP A 523 6.25 -14.50 10.63
N ALA A 524 6.05 -13.28 10.10
CA ALA A 524 6.80 -12.80 8.93
C ALA A 524 8.31 -12.62 9.19
N LEU A 525 8.70 -12.08 10.34
CA LEU A 525 10.12 -11.97 10.73
C LEU A 525 10.79 -13.34 10.90
N VAL A 526 10.06 -14.34 11.36
CA VAL A 526 10.52 -15.74 11.44
C VAL A 526 10.75 -16.32 10.03
N GLU A 527 9.88 -16.04 9.07
CA GLU A 527 10.06 -16.45 7.67
C GLU A 527 11.26 -15.75 7.01
N ASP A 528 11.41 -14.43 7.23
CA ASP A 528 12.54 -13.63 6.73
C ASP A 528 13.88 -14.07 7.33
N ASP A 529 13.92 -14.46 8.62
CA ASP A 529 15.11 -15.01 9.29
C ASP A 529 15.55 -16.35 8.66
N VAL A 530 14.61 -17.27 8.48
CA VAL A 530 14.85 -18.56 7.83
C VAL A 530 15.34 -18.35 6.38
N ALA A 531 14.75 -17.42 5.64
CA ALA A 531 15.19 -17.07 4.30
C ALA A 531 16.60 -16.43 4.28
N SER A 532 16.90 -15.53 5.22
CA SER A 532 18.22 -14.90 5.38
C SER A 532 19.31 -15.93 5.67
N ILE A 533 19.05 -16.88 6.57
CA ILE A 533 19.98 -17.97 6.87
C ILE A 533 20.23 -18.82 5.62
N ALA A 534 19.18 -19.20 4.89
CA ALA A 534 19.31 -20.05 3.70
C ALA A 534 20.13 -19.37 2.58
N ALA A 535 20.05 -18.04 2.48
CA ALA A 535 20.77 -17.25 1.47
C ALA A 535 22.20 -16.85 1.89
N THR A 536 22.44 -16.58 3.18
CA THR A 536 23.67 -15.90 3.65
C THR A 536 24.43 -16.63 4.76
N GLY A 537 23.84 -17.67 5.36
CA GLY A 537 24.34 -18.32 6.57
C GLY A 537 24.16 -17.50 7.84
N LYS A 538 23.40 -16.39 7.79
CA LYS A 538 23.15 -15.49 8.92
C LYS A 538 21.67 -15.15 9.05
N GLY A 539 21.16 -15.22 10.27
CA GLY A 539 19.81 -14.77 10.61
C GLY A 539 19.67 -13.26 10.62
N LEU A 540 18.45 -12.79 10.87
CA LEU A 540 18.19 -11.39 11.16
C LEU A 540 18.90 -11.00 12.44
N ASP A 541 19.53 -9.82 12.45
CA ASP A 541 20.09 -9.25 13.67
C ASP A 541 18.94 -8.87 14.63
N PRO A 542 18.92 -9.39 15.88
CA PRO A 542 17.86 -9.08 16.85
C PRO A 542 17.77 -7.59 17.19
N ALA A 543 18.89 -6.84 17.15
CA ALA A 543 18.90 -5.42 17.51
C ALA A 543 18.20 -4.53 16.48
N SER A 544 18.28 -4.87 15.19
CA SER A 544 17.62 -4.14 14.10
C SER A 544 16.23 -4.69 13.74
N SER A 545 16.00 -6.00 13.85
CA SER A 545 14.71 -6.63 13.52
C SER A 545 13.70 -6.61 14.68
N GLY A 546 14.17 -6.64 15.93
CA GLY A 546 13.34 -6.88 17.11
C GLY A 546 12.86 -8.32 17.26
N LEU A 547 13.44 -9.27 16.53
CA LEU A 547 13.11 -10.70 16.59
C LEU A 547 13.80 -11.37 17.80
N ASP A 548 13.15 -11.30 18.96
CA ASP A 548 13.61 -11.90 20.22
C ASP A 548 12.94 -13.27 20.47
N PRO A 549 13.71 -14.35 20.71
CA PRO A 549 13.19 -15.66 21.13
C PRO A 549 12.20 -15.65 22.30
N ALA A 550 12.33 -14.75 23.28
CA ALA A 550 11.37 -14.64 24.36
C ALA A 550 10.00 -14.17 23.83
N LYS A 551 10.01 -13.14 22.99
CA LYS A 551 8.81 -12.57 22.35
C LYS A 551 8.14 -13.51 21.35
N VAL A 552 8.91 -14.28 20.58
CA VAL A 552 8.36 -15.33 19.70
C VAL A 552 7.68 -16.42 20.54
N SER A 553 8.29 -16.83 21.66
CA SER A 553 7.70 -17.80 22.58
C SER A 553 6.41 -17.30 23.26
N GLU A 554 6.32 -16.00 23.56
CA GLU A 554 5.13 -15.37 24.15
C GLU A 554 3.98 -15.23 23.13
N ILE A 555 4.27 -14.70 21.94
CA ILE A 555 3.25 -14.30 20.95
C ILE A 555 2.82 -15.46 20.04
N VAL A 556 3.77 -16.32 19.63
CA VAL A 556 3.50 -17.43 18.69
C VAL A 556 3.29 -18.75 19.42
N GLY A 557 3.92 -18.92 20.58
CA GLY A 557 3.82 -20.10 21.45
C GLY A 557 4.87 -21.19 21.18
N PRO A 558 4.90 -22.26 21.99
CA PRO A 558 5.94 -23.30 21.93
C PRO A 558 6.04 -24.01 20.58
N GLU A 559 4.91 -24.28 19.91
CA GLU A 559 4.90 -24.89 18.58
C GLU A 559 5.52 -23.97 17.51
N GLY A 560 5.26 -22.66 17.60
CA GLY A 560 5.87 -21.66 16.72
C GLY A 560 7.38 -21.58 16.90
N MET A 561 7.83 -21.54 18.15
CA MET A 561 9.26 -21.62 18.50
C MET A 561 9.93 -22.89 17.97
N GLN A 562 9.26 -24.04 18.04
CA GLN A 562 9.80 -25.29 17.51
C GLN A 562 9.88 -25.28 15.97
N LYS A 563 8.84 -24.77 15.29
CA LYS A 563 8.85 -24.58 13.84
C LYS A 563 9.95 -23.63 13.38
N TRP A 564 10.15 -22.51 14.06
CA TRP A 564 11.23 -21.57 13.73
C TRP A 564 12.60 -22.23 13.83
N ARG A 565 12.92 -22.92 14.94
CA ARG A 565 14.19 -23.65 15.10
C ARG A 565 14.42 -24.70 13.99
N LEU A 566 13.40 -25.50 13.67
CA LEU A 566 13.48 -26.48 12.57
C LEU A 566 13.66 -25.80 11.20
N GLY A 567 13.10 -24.61 11.02
CA GLY A 567 13.34 -23.74 9.86
C GLY A 567 14.79 -23.26 9.80
N GLN A 568 15.35 -22.77 10.91
CA GLN A 568 16.74 -22.34 11.01
C GLN A 568 17.72 -23.49 10.74
N ASP A 569 17.47 -24.68 11.30
CA ASP A 569 18.28 -25.88 11.04
C ASP A 569 18.26 -26.27 9.55
N ARG A 570 17.06 -26.28 8.93
CA ARG A 570 16.88 -26.54 7.50
C ARG A 570 17.61 -25.50 6.64
N ALA A 571 17.45 -24.22 6.96
CA ALA A 571 18.08 -23.11 6.27
C ALA A 571 19.61 -23.18 6.35
N ASN A 572 20.17 -23.50 7.51
CA ASN A 572 21.62 -23.72 7.68
C ASN A 572 22.11 -24.89 6.80
N ARG A 573 21.34 -25.98 6.68
CA ARG A 573 21.66 -27.09 5.77
C ARG A 573 21.54 -26.69 4.29
N ILE A 574 20.56 -25.86 3.92
CA ILE A 574 20.45 -25.29 2.56
C ILE A 574 21.65 -24.39 2.25
N TYR A 575 22.05 -23.52 3.18
CA TYR A 575 23.24 -22.68 3.01
C TYR A 575 24.52 -23.51 2.89
N ALA A 576 24.75 -24.49 3.77
CA ALA A 576 25.88 -25.41 3.65
C ALA A 576 25.87 -26.21 2.34
N ALA A 577 24.68 -26.48 1.78
CA ALA A 577 24.48 -27.15 0.52
C ALA A 577 24.75 -26.27 -0.72
N THR A 578 24.52 -24.96 -0.65
CA THR A 578 24.64 -24.02 -1.78
C THR A 578 25.91 -23.16 -1.75
N ASN A 579 26.46 -22.88 -0.58
CA ASN A 579 27.61 -21.99 -0.39
C ASN A 579 28.85 -22.48 -1.15
N GLY A 580 29.57 -21.52 -1.75
CA GLY A 580 30.83 -21.75 -2.48
C GLY A 580 30.68 -22.45 -3.82
N MET A 581 29.46 -22.72 -4.31
CA MET A 581 29.24 -23.31 -5.65
C MET A 581 29.79 -22.45 -6.78
N GLU A 582 29.86 -21.14 -6.56
CA GLU A 582 30.36 -20.14 -7.50
C GLU A 582 31.79 -20.44 -7.96
N VAL A 583 32.64 -20.91 -7.04
CA VAL A 583 34.06 -21.16 -7.28
C VAL A 583 34.39 -22.64 -7.58
N GLN A 584 33.38 -23.51 -7.65
CA GLN A 584 33.55 -24.93 -7.98
C GLN A 584 33.58 -25.17 -9.49
N SER A 585 34.38 -26.15 -9.94
CA SER A 585 34.35 -26.59 -11.35
C SER A 585 33.02 -27.29 -11.66
N THR A 586 32.68 -27.42 -12.95
CA THR A 586 31.47 -28.15 -13.38
C THR A 586 31.51 -29.62 -12.91
N THR A 587 32.70 -30.22 -12.84
CA THR A 587 32.92 -31.57 -12.32
C THR A 587 32.61 -31.65 -10.83
N ASP A 588 33.14 -30.72 -10.03
CA ASP A 588 32.93 -30.68 -8.57
C ASP A 588 31.46 -30.43 -8.21
N LEU A 589 30.78 -29.55 -8.96
CA LEU A 589 29.34 -29.31 -8.80
C LEU A 589 28.53 -30.59 -9.06
N ASN A 590 28.82 -31.30 -10.16
CA ASN A 590 28.15 -32.57 -10.48
C ASN A 590 28.43 -33.65 -9.43
N GLN A 591 29.65 -33.73 -8.90
CA GLN A 591 30.00 -34.64 -7.82
C GLN A 591 29.28 -34.28 -6.51
N ARG A 592 29.24 -33.00 -6.13
CA ARG A 592 28.49 -32.49 -4.95
C ARG A 592 27.01 -32.86 -5.04
N LEU A 593 26.37 -32.59 -6.17
CA LEU A 593 24.96 -32.96 -6.40
C LEU A 593 24.74 -34.47 -6.36
N THR A 594 25.67 -35.27 -6.90
CA THR A 594 25.59 -36.73 -6.87
C THR A 594 25.65 -37.27 -5.44
N LEU A 595 26.55 -36.75 -4.60
CA LEU A 595 26.68 -37.13 -3.19
C LEU A 595 25.49 -36.66 -2.33
N MET A 596 24.82 -35.59 -2.74
CA MET A 596 23.66 -35.02 -2.05
C MET A 596 22.31 -35.65 -2.41
N LYS A 597 22.26 -36.49 -3.45
CA LYS A 597 21.00 -37.01 -3.98
C LYS A 597 20.31 -37.95 -2.97
N PRO A 598 19.10 -37.64 -2.48
CA PRO A 598 18.46 -38.43 -1.44
C PRO A 598 17.90 -39.76 -1.97
N GLU A 599 17.82 -40.75 -1.08
CA GLU A 599 17.25 -42.07 -1.36
C GLU A 599 15.79 -42.15 -0.89
N ALA A 600 14.86 -42.39 -1.82
CA ALA A 600 13.45 -42.54 -1.52
C ALA A 600 13.18 -43.69 -0.54
N GLY A 601 12.37 -43.43 0.48
CA GLY A 601 12.01 -44.41 1.52
C GLY A 601 12.85 -44.31 2.81
N LYS A 602 13.90 -43.48 2.86
CA LYS A 602 14.61 -43.19 4.11
C LYS A 602 13.88 -42.12 4.96
N PRO A 603 13.95 -42.19 6.31
CA PRO A 603 13.50 -41.10 7.17
C PRO A 603 14.22 -39.79 6.82
N GLY A 604 13.49 -38.67 6.80
CA GLY A 604 14.04 -37.36 6.42
C GLY A 604 14.04 -37.03 4.92
N TYR A 605 13.65 -37.97 4.04
CA TYR A 605 13.69 -37.81 2.58
C TYR A 605 13.10 -36.49 2.05
N ALA A 606 11.99 -36.01 2.62
CA ALA A 606 11.37 -34.75 2.17
C ALA A 606 12.28 -33.53 2.37
N ASP A 607 12.96 -33.46 3.52
CA ASP A 607 13.87 -32.38 3.88
C ASP A 607 15.16 -32.45 3.06
N GLU A 608 15.69 -33.67 2.88
CA GLU A 608 16.87 -33.91 2.05
C GLU A 608 16.61 -33.61 0.56
N LEU A 609 15.41 -33.90 0.07
CA LEU A 609 14.97 -33.55 -1.28
C LEU A 609 14.87 -32.03 -1.48
N GLU A 610 14.35 -31.29 -0.50
CA GLU A 610 14.30 -29.83 -0.56
C GLU A 610 15.72 -29.22 -0.59
N ILE A 611 16.62 -29.70 0.27
CA ILE A 611 18.04 -29.28 0.30
C ILE A 611 18.74 -29.61 -1.04
N TYR A 612 18.53 -30.81 -1.58
CA TYR A 612 19.08 -31.23 -2.88
C TYR A 612 18.52 -30.39 -4.05
N GLU A 613 17.23 -30.07 -4.05
CA GLU A 613 16.61 -29.25 -5.08
C GLU A 613 17.11 -27.80 -5.03
N ALA A 614 17.30 -27.22 -3.83
CA ALA A 614 17.93 -25.92 -3.65
C ALA A 614 19.38 -25.90 -4.18
N ALA A 615 20.17 -26.92 -3.84
CA ALA A 615 21.53 -27.12 -4.35
C ALA A 615 21.57 -27.27 -5.87
N ARG A 616 20.70 -28.10 -6.45
CA ARG A 616 20.59 -28.33 -7.89
C ARG A 616 20.25 -27.04 -8.63
N LYS A 617 19.29 -26.27 -8.10
CA LYS A 617 18.90 -24.98 -8.67
C LYS A 617 20.07 -23.99 -8.61
N ARG A 618 20.75 -23.84 -7.47
CA ARG A 618 21.91 -22.95 -7.36
C ARG A 618 23.01 -23.32 -8.35
N ALA A 619 23.33 -24.61 -8.49
CA ALA A 619 24.31 -25.09 -9.45
C ALA A 619 23.89 -24.80 -10.90
N GLN A 620 22.61 -24.98 -11.26
CA GLN A 620 22.08 -24.61 -12.57
C GLN A 620 22.19 -23.09 -12.84
N ASP A 621 21.87 -22.26 -11.86
CA ASP A 621 21.98 -20.80 -11.96
C ASP A 621 23.45 -20.36 -12.14
N VAL A 622 24.38 -20.94 -11.37
CA VAL A 622 25.84 -20.71 -11.51
C VAL A 622 26.34 -21.13 -12.90
N LEU A 623 25.97 -22.32 -13.38
CA LEU A 623 26.40 -22.81 -14.70
C LEU A 623 25.82 -21.97 -15.85
N LYS A 624 24.57 -21.51 -15.73
CA LYS A 624 23.94 -20.61 -16.71
C LYS A 624 24.65 -19.25 -16.72
N GLU A 625 24.93 -18.68 -15.56
CA GLU A 625 25.65 -17.41 -15.45
C GLU A 625 27.08 -17.51 -16.01
N ARG A 626 27.74 -18.66 -15.78
CA ARG A 626 29.08 -18.97 -16.31
C ARG A 626 29.12 -19.12 -17.84
N GLN A 627 27.99 -19.43 -18.51
CA GLN A 627 27.90 -19.40 -19.97
C GLN A 627 27.88 -17.97 -20.54
N THR A 628 27.39 -16.99 -19.77
CA THR A 628 27.22 -15.60 -20.25
C THR A 628 28.28 -14.63 -19.75
N ASP A 629 28.68 -14.73 -18.48
CA ASP A 629 29.68 -13.85 -17.84
C ASP A 629 30.54 -14.66 -16.84
N PRO A 630 31.42 -15.57 -17.32
CA PRO A 630 32.24 -16.42 -16.46
C PRO A 630 33.17 -15.61 -15.53
N LEU A 631 33.68 -14.47 -16.00
CA LEU A 631 34.54 -13.59 -15.21
C LEU A 631 33.76 -12.87 -14.10
N GLY A 632 32.58 -12.31 -14.41
CA GLY A 632 31.74 -11.71 -13.38
C GLY A 632 31.15 -12.73 -12.41
N GLN A 633 30.92 -13.97 -12.85
CA GLN A 633 30.50 -15.08 -11.98
C GLN A 633 31.63 -15.43 -11.00
N ALA A 634 32.88 -15.49 -11.48
CA ALA A 634 34.05 -15.67 -10.62
C ALA A 634 34.24 -14.51 -9.63
N ALA A 635 34.00 -13.27 -10.08
CA ALA A 635 34.06 -12.09 -9.22
C ALA A 635 32.98 -12.09 -8.12
N ARG A 636 31.74 -12.47 -8.44
CA ARG A 636 30.68 -12.68 -7.44
C ARG A 636 31.02 -13.77 -6.42
N GLY A 637 31.74 -14.81 -6.85
CA GLY A 637 32.30 -15.84 -5.97
C GLY A 637 33.54 -15.42 -5.17
N GLY A 638 34.06 -14.20 -5.36
CA GLY A 638 35.27 -13.70 -4.70
C GLY A 638 36.58 -14.31 -5.19
N ALA A 639 36.58 -15.04 -6.32
CA ALA A 639 37.79 -15.68 -6.85
C ALA A 639 38.73 -14.68 -7.55
N ILE A 640 38.19 -13.61 -8.13
CA ILE A 640 38.94 -12.52 -8.78
C ILE A 640 38.27 -11.16 -8.51
N GLU A 641 39.02 -10.08 -8.65
CA GLU A 641 38.49 -8.71 -8.65
C GLU A 641 38.54 -8.14 -10.07
N VAL A 642 37.41 -8.16 -10.80
CA VAL A 642 37.36 -7.68 -12.18
C VAL A 642 37.42 -6.16 -12.24
N GLN A 643 38.49 -5.62 -12.81
CA GLN A 643 38.59 -4.20 -13.18
C GLN A 643 38.05 -4.00 -14.61
N PRO A 644 37.39 -2.86 -14.91
CA PRO A 644 37.05 -2.47 -16.26
C PRO A 644 38.31 -2.32 -17.14
N ILE A 645 38.15 -2.49 -18.45
CA ILE A 645 39.20 -2.20 -19.43
C ILE A 645 39.26 -0.69 -19.64
N ASP A 646 40.43 -0.10 -19.43
CA ASP A 646 40.63 1.35 -19.50
C ASP A 646 41.29 1.73 -20.83
N ALA A 647 40.52 2.40 -21.70
CA ALA A 647 40.98 2.89 -23.00
C ALA A 647 41.28 4.41 -23.00
N THR A 648 41.55 5.02 -21.84
CA THR A 648 41.84 6.46 -21.74
C THR A 648 43.22 6.84 -22.28
N SER A 649 44.21 5.95 -22.13
CA SER A 649 45.60 6.05 -22.61
C SER A 649 46.13 4.67 -23.06
N ALA A 650 47.26 4.65 -23.79
CA ALA A 650 47.88 3.41 -24.27
C ALA A 650 48.40 2.54 -23.10
N ASP A 651 49.04 3.16 -22.11
CA ASP A 651 49.63 2.47 -20.97
C ASP A 651 48.55 1.81 -20.09
N GLU A 652 47.44 2.51 -19.84
CA GLU A 652 46.30 1.96 -19.09
C GLU A 652 45.59 0.84 -19.86
N LEU A 653 45.55 0.91 -21.19
CA LEU A 653 44.97 -0.13 -22.03
C LEU A 653 45.82 -1.40 -22.02
N SER A 654 47.14 -1.31 -22.19
CA SER A 654 48.03 -2.47 -22.06
C SER A 654 48.00 -3.06 -20.64
N ARG A 655 48.05 -2.20 -19.60
CA ARG A 655 47.96 -2.61 -18.19
C ARG A 655 46.67 -3.37 -17.89
N THR A 656 45.51 -2.83 -18.28
CA THR A 656 44.21 -3.44 -17.98
C THR A 656 43.94 -4.70 -18.83
N LEU A 657 44.40 -4.77 -20.08
CA LEU A 657 44.34 -6.00 -20.88
C LEU A 657 45.24 -7.11 -20.33
N THR A 658 46.46 -6.77 -19.88
CA THR A 658 47.39 -7.73 -19.26
C THR A 658 46.86 -8.27 -17.92
N LEU A 659 46.28 -7.38 -17.09
CA LEU A 659 45.56 -7.80 -15.88
C LEU A 659 44.37 -8.70 -16.24
N ARG A 660 43.59 -8.35 -17.26
CA ARG A 660 42.44 -9.14 -17.69
C ARG A 660 42.84 -10.54 -18.18
N LYS A 661 43.95 -10.68 -18.91
CA LYS A 661 44.49 -11.99 -19.28
C LYS A 661 44.78 -12.85 -18.05
N THR A 662 45.46 -12.27 -17.05
CA THR A 662 45.79 -12.99 -15.81
C THR A 662 44.53 -13.47 -15.09
N GLN A 663 43.49 -12.63 -15.01
CA GLN A 663 42.20 -12.98 -14.43
C GLN A 663 41.47 -14.08 -15.23
N ARG A 664 41.48 -13.98 -16.56
CA ARG A 664 40.94 -15.01 -17.46
C ARG A 664 41.63 -16.35 -17.26
N ASP A 665 42.96 -16.36 -17.20
CA ASP A 665 43.76 -17.58 -17.07
C ASP A 665 43.50 -18.26 -15.71
N GLN A 666 43.37 -17.47 -14.64
CA GLN A 666 42.98 -17.95 -13.31
C GLN A 666 41.57 -18.58 -13.33
N VAL A 667 40.58 -17.93 -13.94
CA VAL A 667 39.20 -18.43 -14.02
C VAL A 667 39.08 -19.64 -14.96
N ALA A 668 39.85 -19.68 -16.04
CA ALA A 668 39.92 -20.82 -16.94
C ALA A 668 40.51 -22.06 -16.24
N GLY A 669 41.54 -21.88 -15.41
CA GLY A 669 42.08 -22.92 -14.53
C GLY A 669 41.07 -23.38 -13.48
N LEU A 670 40.40 -22.44 -12.80
CA LEU A 670 39.40 -22.72 -11.76
C LEU A 670 38.21 -23.53 -12.31
N TYR A 671 37.71 -23.18 -13.48
CA TYR A 671 36.54 -23.81 -14.09
C TYR A 671 36.88 -24.97 -15.04
N GLN A 672 38.16 -25.19 -15.33
CA GLN A 672 38.68 -26.19 -16.26
C GLN A 672 38.06 -26.08 -17.67
N GLN A 673 37.82 -24.85 -18.13
CA GLN A 673 37.19 -24.56 -19.43
C GLN A 673 37.77 -23.27 -20.04
N GLN A 674 37.54 -23.06 -21.33
CA GLN A 674 37.91 -21.81 -21.98
C GLN A 674 36.99 -20.66 -21.52
N VAL A 675 37.57 -19.48 -21.34
CA VAL A 675 36.92 -18.27 -20.80
C VAL A 675 37.18 -17.11 -21.76
N PRO A 676 36.15 -16.37 -22.23
CA PRO A 676 36.35 -15.16 -23.03
C PRO A 676 37.16 -14.09 -22.29
N VAL A 677 37.83 -13.21 -23.04
CA VAL A 677 38.57 -12.06 -22.47
C VAL A 677 37.59 -10.99 -21.99
N PHE A 678 36.57 -10.72 -22.80
CA PHE A 678 35.63 -9.63 -22.59
C PHE A 678 34.32 -10.13 -21.97
N ARG A 679 33.78 -9.35 -21.04
CA ARG A 679 32.46 -9.57 -20.43
C ARG A 679 31.36 -8.95 -21.31
N PRO A 680 30.08 -9.34 -21.12
CA PRO A 680 28.97 -8.67 -21.80
C PRO A 680 29.00 -7.16 -21.59
N GLY A 681 28.85 -6.38 -22.66
CA GLY A 681 28.90 -4.92 -22.63
C GLY A 681 30.30 -4.30 -22.71
N GLU A 682 31.38 -5.05 -22.41
CA GLU A 682 32.75 -4.51 -22.48
C GLU A 682 33.27 -4.42 -23.91
N LYS A 683 32.80 -5.29 -24.81
CA LYS A 683 33.20 -5.28 -26.23
C LYS A 683 32.70 -4.02 -26.90
N GLU A 684 31.41 -3.78 -26.73
CA GLU A 684 30.66 -2.61 -27.19
C GLU A 684 31.25 -1.32 -26.59
N ALA A 685 31.56 -1.33 -25.29
CA ALA A 685 32.18 -0.19 -24.61
C ALA A 685 33.60 0.10 -25.13
N LEU A 686 34.43 -0.93 -25.34
CA LEU A 686 35.79 -0.79 -25.87
C LEU A 686 35.78 -0.32 -27.33
N SER A 687 34.95 -0.93 -28.18
CA SER A 687 34.76 -0.51 -29.57
C SER A 687 34.27 0.94 -29.65
N ALA A 688 33.29 1.33 -28.82
CA ALA A 688 32.82 2.70 -28.74
C ALA A 688 33.87 3.68 -28.19
N ALA A 689 34.73 3.26 -27.25
CA ALA A 689 35.82 4.09 -26.75
C ALA A 689 36.87 4.36 -27.83
N ILE A 690 37.26 3.34 -28.61
CA ILE A 690 38.17 3.48 -29.75
C ILE A 690 37.53 4.33 -30.86
N LEU A 691 36.24 4.16 -31.18
CA LEU A 691 35.56 5.04 -32.15
C LEU A 691 35.46 6.51 -31.68
N ARG A 692 35.42 6.76 -30.36
CA ARG A 692 35.46 8.12 -29.79
C ARG A 692 36.85 8.74 -29.83
N LYS A 693 37.90 7.92 -29.70
CA LYS A 693 39.32 8.29 -29.80
C LYS A 693 40.05 7.40 -30.82
N PRO A 694 39.83 7.57 -32.14
CA PRO A 694 40.39 6.67 -33.16
C PRO A 694 41.92 6.55 -33.10
N GLU A 695 42.60 7.59 -32.62
CA GLU A 695 44.04 7.62 -32.34
C GLU A 695 44.54 6.48 -31.40
N MET A 696 43.63 5.84 -30.66
CA MET A 696 43.92 4.68 -29.81
C MET A 696 44.00 3.34 -30.58
N LEU A 697 43.54 3.25 -31.83
CA LEU A 697 43.48 2.00 -32.59
C LEU A 697 44.86 1.30 -32.78
N PRO A 698 45.97 2.02 -33.09
CA PRO A 698 47.29 1.41 -33.18
C PRO A 698 47.78 0.91 -31.82
N ALA A 699 47.55 1.69 -30.75
CA ALA A 699 47.90 1.31 -29.39
C ALA A 699 47.10 0.08 -28.92
N PHE A 700 45.82 -0.02 -29.28
CA PHE A 700 45.00 -1.20 -29.04
C PHE A 700 45.57 -2.45 -29.73
N ALA A 701 45.93 -2.35 -31.01
CA ALA A 701 46.54 -3.48 -31.74
C ALA A 701 47.84 -3.97 -31.06
N MET A 702 48.72 -3.04 -30.68
CA MET A 702 49.97 -3.37 -29.96
C MET A 702 49.68 -3.97 -28.57
N SER A 703 48.75 -3.39 -27.80
CA SER A 703 48.39 -3.87 -26.46
C SER A 703 47.82 -5.29 -26.48
N VAL A 704 47.02 -5.63 -27.50
CA VAL A 704 46.50 -6.99 -27.68
C VAL A 704 47.62 -7.97 -28.06
N GLN A 705 48.59 -7.56 -28.88
CA GLN A 705 49.77 -8.38 -29.18
C GLN A 705 50.64 -8.62 -27.94
N GLU A 706 50.92 -7.56 -27.18
CA GLU A 706 51.76 -7.61 -25.98
C GLU A 706 51.14 -8.50 -24.91
N ALA A 707 49.85 -8.32 -24.62
CA ALA A 707 49.15 -9.12 -23.60
C ALA A 707 48.95 -10.57 -24.05
N PHE A 708 48.50 -10.83 -25.28
CA PHE A 708 47.98 -12.15 -25.70
C PHE A 708 48.86 -12.94 -26.66
N GLY A 709 49.84 -12.31 -27.32
CA GLY A 709 50.76 -12.98 -28.25
C GLY A 709 50.03 -13.83 -29.29
N ASN A 710 50.31 -15.14 -29.32
CA ASN A 710 49.68 -16.08 -30.26
C ASN A 710 48.15 -16.18 -30.11
N GLU A 711 47.57 -15.78 -28.99
CA GLU A 711 46.11 -15.75 -28.80
C GLU A 711 45.46 -14.46 -29.32
N ALA A 712 46.24 -13.43 -29.67
CA ALA A 712 45.73 -12.13 -30.08
C ALA A 712 44.68 -12.16 -31.23
N PRO A 713 44.81 -12.99 -32.29
CA PRO A 713 43.76 -13.13 -33.32
C PRO A 713 42.43 -13.65 -32.77
N ARG A 714 42.45 -14.54 -31.78
CA ARG A 714 41.24 -15.03 -31.09
C ARG A 714 40.60 -13.90 -30.29
N VAL A 715 41.38 -13.11 -29.58
CA VAL A 715 40.87 -11.96 -28.80
C VAL A 715 40.22 -10.92 -29.70
N LEU A 716 40.82 -10.63 -30.86
CA LEU A 716 40.20 -9.75 -31.86
C LEU A 716 38.92 -10.33 -32.46
N SER A 717 38.82 -11.66 -32.62
CA SER A 717 37.57 -12.28 -33.07
C SER A 717 36.42 -12.08 -32.08
N GLU A 718 36.70 -11.98 -30.77
CA GLU A 718 35.66 -11.71 -29.75
C GLU A 718 34.98 -10.34 -29.92
N ILE A 719 35.66 -9.32 -30.46
CA ILE A 719 35.12 -7.96 -30.70
C ILE A 719 34.71 -7.72 -32.17
N SER A 720 34.84 -8.73 -33.03
CA SER A 720 34.65 -8.57 -34.49
C SER A 720 33.21 -8.22 -34.91
N GLU A 721 32.22 -8.51 -34.07
CA GLU A 721 30.81 -8.17 -34.29
C GLU A 721 30.51 -6.71 -33.89
N ASP A 722 31.05 -6.25 -32.75
CA ASP A 722 30.80 -4.92 -32.18
C ASP A 722 31.69 -3.83 -32.78
N GLY A 723 32.85 -4.22 -33.31
CA GLY A 723 33.84 -3.32 -33.92
C GLY A 723 34.55 -3.96 -35.13
N PRO A 724 33.85 -4.29 -36.22
CA PRO A 724 34.43 -5.01 -37.37
C PRO A 724 35.64 -4.30 -37.98
N ILE A 725 35.57 -2.97 -38.19
CA ILE A 725 36.68 -2.17 -38.73
C ILE A 725 37.89 -2.18 -37.76
N ILE A 726 37.63 -2.06 -36.45
CA ILE A 726 38.66 -2.06 -35.40
C ILE A 726 39.37 -3.42 -35.35
N ALA A 727 38.60 -4.51 -35.26
CA ALA A 727 39.10 -5.87 -35.20
C ALA A 727 39.92 -6.23 -36.45
N HIS A 728 39.45 -5.81 -37.63
CA HIS A 728 40.11 -6.08 -38.90
C HIS A 728 41.41 -5.27 -39.08
N ALA A 729 41.40 -3.95 -38.82
CA ALA A 729 42.60 -3.11 -38.91
C ALA A 729 43.65 -3.50 -37.86
N ALA A 730 43.23 -3.83 -36.63
CA ALA A 730 44.12 -4.39 -35.62
C ALA A 730 44.69 -5.75 -36.06
N GLY A 731 43.84 -6.66 -36.56
CA GLY A 731 44.24 -8.00 -36.99
C GLY A 731 45.25 -7.99 -38.14
N LEU A 732 45.10 -7.08 -39.10
CA LEU A 732 46.09 -6.84 -40.15
C LEU A 732 47.39 -6.26 -39.61
N SER A 733 47.32 -5.38 -38.61
CA SER A 733 48.51 -4.85 -37.94
C SER A 733 49.29 -5.96 -37.22
N LEU A 734 48.58 -6.92 -36.59
CA LEU A 734 49.19 -8.12 -36.00
C LEU A 734 49.85 -9.01 -37.05
N ALA A 735 49.10 -9.41 -38.08
CA ALA A 735 49.55 -10.36 -39.09
C ALA A 735 50.72 -9.82 -39.94
N SER A 736 50.82 -8.50 -40.08
CA SER A 736 51.88 -7.84 -40.86
C SER A 736 53.05 -7.35 -40.00
N GLY A 737 52.89 -7.22 -38.68
CA GLY A 737 53.85 -6.56 -37.79
C GLY A 737 53.97 -5.04 -38.05
N ASP A 738 52.95 -4.42 -38.65
CA ASP A 738 52.99 -3.05 -39.17
C ASP A 738 51.65 -2.33 -38.89
N THR A 739 51.69 -1.32 -38.03
CA THR A 739 50.50 -0.56 -37.59
C THR A 739 50.06 0.51 -38.58
N SER A 740 50.70 0.65 -39.75
CA SER A 740 50.35 1.70 -40.72
C SER A 740 48.88 1.67 -41.13
N ILE A 741 48.27 0.48 -41.30
CA ILE A 741 46.85 0.39 -41.64
C ILE A 741 45.93 0.78 -40.46
N ALA A 742 46.35 0.54 -39.22
CA ALA A 742 45.65 1.04 -38.05
C ALA A 742 45.76 2.57 -37.94
N ASN A 743 46.91 3.16 -38.29
CA ASN A 743 47.08 4.61 -38.38
C ASN A 743 46.18 5.21 -39.49
N ASP A 744 46.20 4.64 -40.70
CA ASP A 744 45.38 5.08 -41.85
C ASP A 744 43.88 5.14 -41.49
N VAL A 745 43.39 4.08 -40.83
CA VAL A 745 41.99 3.97 -40.36
C VAL A 745 41.71 4.95 -39.21
N ALA A 746 42.62 5.08 -38.24
CA ALA A 746 42.51 6.01 -37.12
C ALA A 746 42.39 7.46 -37.59
N ASP A 747 43.35 7.90 -38.43
CA ASP A 747 43.40 9.26 -38.98
C ASP A 747 42.12 9.58 -39.77
N THR A 748 41.64 8.63 -40.57
CA THR A 748 40.40 8.81 -41.35
C THR A 748 39.19 8.99 -40.44
N LEU A 749 39.04 8.14 -39.42
CA LEU A 749 37.92 8.23 -38.47
C LEU A 749 37.98 9.52 -37.64
N ALA A 750 39.18 9.97 -37.24
CA ALA A 750 39.37 11.23 -36.53
C ALA A 750 39.02 12.45 -37.41
N ASN A 751 39.53 12.51 -38.64
CA ASN A 751 39.20 13.57 -39.60
C ASN A 751 37.70 13.61 -39.95
N LYS A 752 37.05 12.44 -40.02
CA LYS A 752 35.60 12.33 -40.24
C LYS A 752 34.77 12.81 -39.04
N ARG A 753 35.19 12.46 -37.82
CA ARG A 753 34.62 12.97 -36.55
C ARG A 753 34.70 14.50 -36.48
N GLU A 754 35.84 15.06 -36.89
CA GLU A 754 36.12 16.50 -36.89
C GLU A 754 35.57 17.26 -38.10
N LYS A 755 34.95 16.55 -39.05
CA LYS A 755 34.39 17.11 -40.31
C LYS A 755 35.43 17.79 -41.20
N VAL A 756 36.69 17.38 -41.09
CA VAL A 756 37.79 17.79 -41.98
C VAL A 756 37.62 17.16 -43.36
N TYR A 757 37.18 15.90 -43.40
CA TYR A 757 36.90 15.19 -44.65
C TYR A 757 35.54 15.59 -45.22
N THR A 758 35.54 15.97 -46.49
CA THR A 758 34.38 16.57 -47.20
C THR A 758 34.08 15.89 -48.55
N ALA A 759 34.93 14.96 -49.01
CA ALA A 759 34.69 14.22 -50.25
C ALA A 759 33.36 13.46 -50.22
N LYS A 760 32.57 13.56 -51.30
CA LYS A 760 31.29 12.90 -51.44
C LYS A 760 31.50 11.44 -51.83
N MET A 761 31.26 10.51 -50.91
CA MET A 761 31.40 9.08 -51.16
C MET A 761 30.23 8.50 -51.98
N PRO A 762 30.45 7.41 -52.76
CA PRO A 762 29.36 6.64 -53.38
C PRO A 762 28.39 6.03 -52.37
N ALA A 763 27.27 5.50 -52.86
CA ALA A 763 26.37 4.75 -52.00
C ALA A 763 27.03 3.44 -51.50
N GLN A 764 26.76 3.05 -50.25
CA GLN A 764 27.38 1.85 -49.65
C GLN A 764 27.14 0.57 -50.47
N GLY A 765 25.96 0.43 -51.09
CA GLY A 765 25.66 -0.70 -51.97
C GLY A 765 26.51 -0.71 -53.25
N GLU A 766 26.88 0.45 -53.79
CA GLU A 766 27.75 0.55 -54.97
C GLU A 766 29.18 0.15 -54.62
N MET A 767 29.70 0.64 -53.49
CA MET A 767 31.00 0.24 -52.96
C MET A 767 31.03 -1.27 -52.64
N SER A 768 29.97 -1.80 -52.03
CA SER A 768 29.89 -3.23 -51.68
C SER A 768 29.85 -4.11 -52.92
N ASN A 769 29.05 -3.75 -53.94
CA ASN A 769 28.96 -4.50 -55.19
C ASN A 769 30.30 -4.49 -55.95
N PHE A 770 30.96 -3.33 -56.00
CA PHE A 770 32.29 -3.19 -56.60
C PHE A 770 33.32 -4.07 -55.88
N ALA A 771 33.41 -3.96 -54.56
CA ALA A 771 34.40 -4.70 -53.78
C ALA A 771 34.17 -6.21 -53.81
N ASN A 772 32.90 -6.67 -53.81
CA ASN A 772 32.57 -8.08 -54.01
C ASN A 772 33.02 -8.60 -55.38
N GLY A 773 32.96 -7.75 -56.42
CA GLY A 773 33.49 -8.04 -57.75
C GLY A 773 35.02 -8.17 -57.78
N GLU A 774 35.74 -7.22 -57.17
CA GLU A 774 37.22 -7.25 -57.12
C GLU A 774 37.78 -8.38 -56.23
N ILE A 775 37.07 -8.72 -55.15
CA ILE A 775 37.39 -9.88 -54.28
C ILE A 775 37.10 -11.20 -55.01
N ALA A 776 36.15 -11.22 -55.95
CA ALA A 776 35.82 -12.35 -56.84
C ALA A 776 35.69 -13.72 -56.14
N GLY A 777 35.12 -13.73 -54.93
CA GLY A 777 34.93 -14.96 -54.14
C GLY A 777 36.16 -15.43 -53.34
N ALA A 778 37.27 -14.68 -53.32
CA ALA A 778 38.49 -15.02 -52.55
C ALA A 778 38.24 -15.26 -51.05
N MET A 779 37.13 -14.74 -50.50
CA MET A 779 36.68 -14.92 -49.12
C MET A 779 35.27 -15.51 -49.00
N TYR A 780 34.73 -16.19 -50.02
CA TYR A 780 33.32 -16.66 -49.97
C TYR A 780 33.06 -17.60 -48.75
N ALA A 781 34.11 -18.27 -48.26
CA ALA A 781 34.07 -19.16 -47.10
C ALA A 781 34.12 -18.43 -45.74
N ASP A 782 34.40 -17.12 -45.72
CA ASP A 782 34.31 -16.25 -44.54
C ASP A 782 33.64 -14.89 -44.88
N PRO A 783 32.29 -14.86 -44.95
CA PRO A 783 31.55 -13.64 -45.27
C PRO A 783 31.67 -12.53 -44.22
N ARG A 784 32.02 -12.86 -42.96
CA ARG A 784 32.16 -11.88 -41.87
C ARG A 784 33.43 -11.06 -42.07
N THR A 785 34.57 -11.73 -42.25
CA THR A 785 35.84 -11.05 -42.52
C THR A 785 35.78 -10.33 -43.87
N GLN A 786 35.10 -10.88 -44.89
CA GLN A 786 34.84 -10.15 -46.14
C GLN A 786 34.10 -8.83 -45.90
N SER A 787 33.06 -8.82 -45.05
CA SER A 787 32.33 -7.58 -44.73
C SER A 787 33.23 -6.56 -44.02
N ALA A 788 34.03 -7.00 -43.04
CA ALA A 788 34.96 -6.13 -42.31
C ALA A 788 36.07 -5.56 -43.22
N LEU A 789 36.55 -6.35 -44.18
CA LEU A 789 37.48 -5.93 -45.23
C LEU A 789 36.87 -4.84 -46.12
N VAL A 790 35.66 -5.07 -46.65
CA VAL A 790 34.97 -4.07 -47.49
C VAL A 790 34.72 -2.76 -46.72
N GLN A 791 34.31 -2.84 -45.46
CA GLN A 791 34.14 -1.66 -44.60
C GLN A 791 35.46 -0.90 -44.39
N THR A 792 36.55 -1.63 -44.11
CA THR A 792 37.90 -1.05 -43.97
C THR A 792 38.37 -0.40 -45.28
N ALA A 793 38.13 -1.06 -46.43
CA ALA A 793 38.44 -0.52 -47.74
C ALA A 793 37.66 0.76 -48.05
N SER A 794 36.39 0.86 -47.63
CA SER A 794 35.60 2.10 -47.78
C SER A 794 36.18 3.27 -46.95
N ILE A 795 36.70 3.00 -45.75
CA ILE A 795 37.40 4.01 -44.93
C ILE A 795 38.68 4.47 -45.65
N LEU A 796 39.54 3.54 -46.09
CA LEU A 796 40.77 3.86 -46.81
C LEU A 796 40.52 4.58 -48.16
N PHE A 797 39.41 4.29 -48.82
CA PHE A 797 38.99 5.00 -50.04
C PHE A 797 38.54 6.45 -49.76
N GLU A 798 37.84 6.68 -48.64
CA GLU A 798 37.50 8.03 -48.17
C GLU A 798 38.76 8.84 -47.82
N GLN A 799 39.76 8.21 -47.20
CA GLN A 799 41.09 8.80 -46.97
C GLN A 799 41.72 9.26 -48.29
N MET A 800 41.83 8.35 -49.28
CA MET A 800 42.41 8.65 -50.59
C MET A 800 41.67 9.77 -51.32
N ALA A 801 40.34 9.79 -51.29
CA ALA A 801 39.53 10.81 -51.94
C ALA A 801 39.79 12.22 -51.37
N ASN A 802 39.91 12.33 -50.04
CA ASN A 802 40.20 13.61 -49.38
C ASN A 802 41.67 14.03 -49.52
N GLN A 803 42.63 13.10 -49.46
CA GLN A 803 44.06 13.39 -49.61
C GLN A 803 44.46 13.77 -51.04
N HIS A 804 43.81 13.17 -52.06
CA HIS A 804 44.16 13.38 -53.47
C HIS A 804 43.14 14.24 -54.25
N GLY A 805 42.00 14.60 -53.66
CA GLY A 805 41.05 15.56 -54.21
C GLY A 805 40.29 15.09 -55.47
N PHE A 806 40.06 13.79 -55.63
CA PHE A 806 39.27 13.25 -56.76
C PHE A 806 37.79 13.05 -56.39
N ASP A 807 36.90 13.07 -57.39
CA ASP A 807 35.49 12.75 -57.20
C ASP A 807 35.31 11.24 -56.98
N ALA A 808 35.07 10.84 -55.73
CA ALA A 808 34.86 9.45 -55.37
C ALA A 808 33.58 8.85 -55.98
N THR A 809 32.61 9.66 -56.42
CA THR A 809 31.34 9.17 -57.00
C THR A 809 31.50 8.57 -58.40
N ASP A 810 32.63 8.81 -59.08
CA ASP A 810 32.95 8.28 -60.42
C ASP A 810 33.38 6.78 -60.43
N LEU A 811 33.00 6.02 -59.40
CA LEU A 811 33.38 4.62 -59.21
C LEU A 811 32.89 3.68 -60.32
N LYS A 812 31.78 4.04 -61.00
CA LYS A 812 31.20 3.24 -62.08
C LYS A 812 31.93 3.40 -63.42
N THR A 813 32.68 4.48 -63.59
CA THR A 813 33.37 4.79 -64.85
C THR A 813 34.63 3.95 -64.97
N GLU A 814 34.75 3.20 -66.06
CA GLU A 814 35.92 2.38 -66.33
C GLU A 814 37.16 3.26 -66.55
N GLY A 815 38.28 2.90 -65.93
CA GLY A 815 39.52 3.70 -65.97
C GLY A 815 39.53 4.95 -65.08
N SER A 816 38.48 5.24 -64.29
CA SER A 816 38.46 6.43 -63.42
C SER A 816 39.48 6.35 -62.27
N VAL A 817 39.92 7.53 -61.79
CA VAL A 817 40.79 7.64 -60.61
C VAL A 817 40.10 7.04 -59.37
N ALA A 818 38.78 7.23 -59.24
CA ALA A 818 37.98 6.65 -58.17
C ALA A 818 38.01 5.12 -58.21
N ARG A 819 37.84 4.50 -59.38
CA ARG A 819 37.93 3.05 -59.57
C ARG A 819 39.31 2.52 -59.16
N ALA A 820 40.39 3.12 -59.67
CA ALA A 820 41.75 2.72 -59.35
C ALA A 820 42.10 2.92 -57.85
N ALA A 821 41.62 4.01 -57.24
CA ALA A 821 41.82 4.26 -55.81
C ALA A 821 41.06 3.25 -54.94
N PHE A 822 39.80 2.93 -55.24
CA PHE A 822 39.07 1.94 -54.44
C PHE A 822 39.64 0.53 -54.61
N SER A 823 40.06 0.12 -55.81
CA SER A 823 40.80 -1.14 -56.01
C SER A 823 42.06 -1.22 -55.14
N ARG A 824 42.84 -0.12 -55.03
CA ARG A 824 44.01 -0.05 -54.12
C ARG A 824 43.61 -0.11 -52.64
N ALA A 825 42.51 0.54 -52.25
CA ALA A 825 42.00 0.48 -50.88
C ALA A 825 41.50 -0.91 -50.50
N ILE A 826 40.89 -1.66 -51.43
CA ILE A 826 40.50 -3.07 -51.24
C ILE A 826 41.75 -3.96 -51.13
N ASP A 827 42.73 -3.77 -52.01
CA ASP A 827 43.99 -4.53 -51.97
C ASP A 827 44.75 -4.29 -50.65
N ARG A 828 44.82 -3.03 -50.21
CA ARG A 828 45.37 -2.61 -48.90
C ARG A 828 44.60 -3.22 -47.73
N ALA A 829 43.27 -3.22 -47.77
CA ALA A 829 42.43 -3.89 -46.79
C ALA A 829 42.56 -5.43 -46.84
N ALA A 830 42.97 -6.02 -47.97
CA ALA A 830 43.38 -7.42 -48.05
C ALA A 830 44.83 -7.66 -47.56
N GLY A 831 45.44 -6.69 -46.88
CA GLY A 831 46.79 -6.78 -46.33
C GLY A 831 47.92 -6.39 -47.29
N ALA A 832 47.63 -5.78 -48.43
CA ALA A 832 48.69 -5.33 -49.35
C ALA A 832 49.57 -4.25 -48.73
N ARG A 833 50.88 -4.35 -48.97
CA ARG A 833 51.86 -3.30 -48.69
C ARG A 833 53.06 -3.42 -49.61
N THR A 834 53.76 -2.31 -49.82
CA THR A 834 55.01 -2.26 -50.60
C THR A 834 56.16 -1.89 -49.68
N ILE A 835 57.19 -2.74 -49.64
CA ILE A 835 58.40 -2.54 -48.83
C ILE A 835 59.59 -2.58 -49.79
N GLY A 836 60.19 -1.41 -50.05
CA GLY A 836 61.14 -1.25 -51.15
C GLY A 836 60.48 -1.59 -52.49
N ASP A 837 61.16 -2.38 -53.32
CA ASP A 837 60.66 -2.80 -54.64
C ASP A 837 59.71 -4.03 -54.60
N LYS A 838 59.32 -4.50 -53.41
CA LYS A 838 58.53 -5.73 -53.22
C LYS A 838 57.15 -5.46 -52.65
N THR A 839 56.12 -6.06 -53.27
CA THR A 839 54.75 -6.07 -52.74
C THR A 839 54.49 -7.35 -51.95
N PHE A 840 53.92 -7.19 -50.76
CA PHE A 840 53.51 -8.25 -49.84
C PHE A 840 51.98 -8.21 -49.65
N GLY A 841 51.36 -9.36 -49.39
CA GLY A 841 49.93 -9.48 -49.10
C GLY A 841 49.00 -9.05 -50.24
N GLY A 842 47.72 -8.86 -49.90
CA GLY A 842 46.70 -8.35 -50.81
C GLY A 842 45.97 -9.41 -51.63
N LEU A 843 45.17 -8.95 -52.60
CA LEU A 843 44.48 -9.79 -53.57
C LEU A 843 45.40 -10.12 -54.75
N THR A 844 45.62 -11.40 -55.00
CA THR A 844 46.32 -11.88 -56.21
C THR A 844 45.47 -12.93 -56.92
N GLU A 845 45.88 -13.33 -58.12
CA GLU A 845 45.26 -14.43 -58.86
C GLU A 845 46.21 -15.63 -58.94
N VAL A 846 45.69 -16.82 -58.62
CA VAL A 846 46.41 -18.09 -58.75
C VAL A 846 45.51 -19.06 -59.52
N ASN A 847 46.00 -19.56 -60.66
CA ASN A 847 45.29 -20.51 -61.53
C ASN A 847 43.85 -20.08 -61.92
N GLY A 848 43.63 -18.78 -62.15
CA GLY A 848 42.32 -18.25 -62.50
C GLY A 848 41.31 -18.23 -61.33
N ALA A 849 41.80 -18.12 -60.10
CA ALA A 849 41.02 -17.84 -58.89
C ALA A 849 41.69 -16.70 -58.09
N ARG A 850 40.89 -15.74 -57.61
CA ARG A 850 41.39 -14.71 -56.69
C ARG A 850 41.58 -15.31 -55.29
N ILE A 851 42.68 -14.93 -54.65
CA ILE A 851 42.99 -15.28 -53.25
C ILE A 851 43.47 -14.05 -52.49
N ILE A 852 43.37 -14.11 -51.16
CA ILE A 852 44.11 -13.21 -50.27
C ILE A 852 45.45 -13.85 -49.93
N VAL A 853 46.54 -13.11 -50.10
CA VAL A 853 47.90 -13.49 -49.74
C VAL A 853 48.20 -13.01 -48.31
N PRO A 854 48.91 -13.78 -47.47
CA PRO A 854 49.34 -13.32 -46.14
C PRO A 854 50.15 -12.02 -46.21
N SER A 855 49.92 -11.10 -45.26
CA SER A 855 50.47 -9.73 -45.29
C SER A 855 51.99 -9.62 -45.07
N ASP A 856 52.62 -10.71 -44.65
CA ASP A 856 54.08 -10.91 -44.52
C ASP A 856 54.69 -11.75 -45.65
N MET A 857 53.88 -12.23 -46.61
CA MET A 857 54.32 -13.03 -47.76
C MET A 857 54.33 -12.20 -49.06
N GLU A 858 55.37 -12.35 -49.90
CA GLU A 858 55.44 -11.70 -51.22
C GLU A 858 54.22 -12.07 -52.08
N LYS A 859 53.64 -11.09 -52.78
CA LYS A 859 52.32 -11.20 -53.44
C LYS A 859 52.20 -12.29 -54.52
N ASP A 860 53.32 -12.68 -55.14
CA ASP A 860 53.40 -13.76 -56.14
C ASP A 860 53.88 -15.10 -55.55
N ARG A 861 54.27 -15.14 -54.26
CA ARG A 861 54.84 -16.33 -53.63
C ARG A 861 53.87 -17.53 -53.60
N PRO A 862 52.56 -17.40 -53.33
CA PRO A 862 51.64 -18.53 -53.37
C PRO A 862 51.58 -19.21 -54.75
N ALA A 863 51.58 -18.42 -55.84
CA ALA A 863 51.59 -18.95 -57.20
C ALA A 863 52.89 -19.75 -57.48
N ARG A 864 54.05 -19.19 -57.11
CA ARG A 864 55.36 -19.85 -57.27
C ARG A 864 55.46 -21.13 -56.44
N LEU A 865 54.95 -21.13 -55.20
CA LEU A 865 54.93 -22.31 -54.32
C LEU A 865 54.02 -23.42 -54.86
N LEU A 866 52.82 -23.07 -55.33
CA LEU A 866 51.88 -24.05 -55.86
C LEU A 866 52.36 -24.64 -57.20
N ALA A 867 52.90 -23.82 -58.09
CA ALA A 867 53.46 -24.28 -59.36
C ALA A 867 54.73 -25.14 -59.18
N GLY A 868 55.61 -24.76 -58.24
CA GLY A 868 56.86 -25.45 -57.92
C GLY A 868 56.73 -26.67 -57.00
N LEU A 869 55.50 -27.01 -56.57
CA LEU A 869 55.22 -28.09 -55.61
C LEU A 869 55.78 -29.44 -56.08
N THR A 870 56.61 -30.11 -55.26
CA THR A 870 57.24 -31.41 -55.60
C THR A 870 56.67 -32.59 -54.81
N PRO A 871 56.83 -33.85 -55.25
CA PRO A 871 56.35 -35.02 -54.51
C PRO A 871 56.92 -35.12 -53.09
N ALA A 872 58.23 -34.84 -52.92
CA ALA A 872 58.89 -34.84 -51.62
C ALA A 872 58.40 -33.72 -50.68
N GLN A 873 57.87 -32.63 -51.23
CA GLN A 873 57.21 -31.58 -50.43
C GLN A 873 55.78 -32.01 -50.05
N MET A 874 55.05 -32.67 -50.95
CA MET A 874 53.71 -33.22 -50.68
C MET A 874 53.72 -34.27 -49.56
N GLU A 875 54.78 -35.08 -49.46
CA GLU A 875 54.95 -36.05 -48.35
C GLU A 875 55.14 -35.39 -46.97
N LYS A 876 55.52 -34.10 -46.93
CA LYS A 876 55.68 -33.31 -45.70
C LYS A 876 54.43 -32.46 -45.36
N LEU A 877 53.40 -32.50 -46.20
CA LEU A 877 52.11 -31.84 -45.96
C LEU A 877 51.09 -32.86 -45.40
N PRO A 878 49.97 -32.40 -44.82
CA PRO A 878 48.90 -33.30 -44.38
C PRO A 878 48.42 -34.20 -45.53
N PRO A 879 48.12 -35.49 -45.30
CA PRO A 879 47.68 -36.40 -46.36
C PRO A 879 46.32 -35.98 -46.92
N ILE A 880 46.17 -36.10 -48.25
CA ILE A 880 44.88 -35.98 -48.94
C ILE A 880 44.17 -37.33 -48.83
N ASP A 881 42.92 -37.31 -48.38
CA ASP A 881 42.03 -38.46 -48.34
C ASP A 881 41.49 -38.72 -49.76
N SER A 882 42.27 -39.46 -50.55
CA SER A 882 41.83 -40.04 -51.82
C SER A 882 41.21 -41.40 -51.54
N SER A 883 39.87 -41.49 -51.62
CA SER A 883 39.12 -42.74 -51.48
C SER A 883 39.76 -43.87 -52.28
N ASN A 884 40.24 -44.92 -51.58
CA ASN A 884 41.07 -46.04 -52.04
C ASN A 884 40.95 -46.46 -53.52
N GLU A 885 41.66 -45.77 -54.43
CA GLU A 885 42.29 -46.34 -55.64
C GLU A 885 42.99 -45.28 -56.53
N PHE A 886 42.56 -44.01 -56.49
CA PHE A 886 43.10 -42.97 -57.37
C PHE A 886 43.97 -41.93 -56.63
N LYS A 887 45.30 -42.06 -56.72
CA LYS A 887 46.21 -40.96 -56.36
C LYS A 887 46.03 -39.79 -57.32
N ILE A 888 45.71 -38.61 -56.79
CA ILE A 888 45.57 -37.39 -57.58
C ILE A 888 46.96 -36.97 -58.11
N PRO A 889 47.17 -36.83 -59.43
CA PRO A 889 48.46 -36.42 -59.98
C PRO A 889 48.88 -35.05 -59.46
N ILE A 890 50.16 -34.88 -59.12
CA ILE A 890 50.67 -33.62 -58.55
C ILE A 890 50.43 -32.42 -59.48
N ASP A 891 50.44 -32.62 -60.80
CA ASP A 891 50.15 -31.56 -61.77
C ASP A 891 48.71 -31.04 -61.70
N LYS A 892 47.76 -31.88 -61.25
CA LYS A 892 46.39 -31.43 -60.95
C LYS A 892 46.32 -30.59 -59.67
N ILE A 893 47.22 -30.82 -58.72
CA ILE A 893 47.34 -30.01 -57.51
C ILE A 893 48.05 -28.67 -57.83
N ARG A 894 49.11 -28.70 -58.65
CA ARG A 894 49.81 -27.50 -59.15
C ARG A 894 48.88 -26.54 -59.92
N GLN A 895 47.91 -27.10 -60.66
CA GLN A 895 46.89 -26.37 -61.43
C GLN A 895 45.62 -26.08 -60.63
N ALA A 896 45.53 -26.50 -59.36
CA ALA A 896 44.32 -26.34 -58.57
C ALA A 896 44.03 -24.88 -58.24
N LYS A 897 42.74 -24.55 -58.11
CA LYS A 897 42.27 -23.25 -57.63
C LYS A 897 42.27 -23.24 -56.11
N LEU A 898 42.65 -22.11 -55.52
CA LEU A 898 42.76 -21.91 -54.07
C LEU A 898 41.61 -21.03 -53.57
N VAL A 899 41.14 -21.29 -52.35
CA VAL A 899 40.07 -20.54 -51.68
C VAL A 899 40.50 -20.21 -50.26
N SER A 900 40.65 -18.93 -49.93
CA SER A 900 41.09 -18.50 -48.59
C SER A 900 40.05 -18.87 -47.52
N VAL A 901 40.51 -19.49 -46.43
CA VAL A 901 39.68 -19.88 -45.26
C VAL A 901 40.30 -19.46 -43.92
N GLY A 902 41.38 -18.70 -43.96
CA GLY A 902 42.12 -18.17 -42.82
C GLY A 902 43.46 -17.60 -43.29
N ASP A 903 44.25 -17.01 -42.38
CA ASP A 903 45.58 -16.50 -42.72
C ASP A 903 46.50 -17.62 -43.23
N GLY A 904 46.89 -17.54 -44.50
CA GLY A 904 47.71 -18.55 -45.18
C GLY A 904 47.06 -19.94 -45.33
N LEU A 905 45.77 -20.09 -45.05
CA LEU A 905 45.03 -21.35 -45.14
C LEU A 905 44.09 -21.34 -46.35
N TYR A 906 44.23 -22.32 -47.24
CA TYR A 906 43.42 -22.44 -48.44
C TYR A 906 42.74 -23.81 -48.57
N ARG A 907 41.44 -23.83 -48.84
CA ARG A 907 40.82 -25.02 -49.46
C ARG A 907 41.28 -25.12 -50.91
N VAL A 908 41.49 -26.33 -51.39
CA VAL A 908 42.02 -26.60 -52.72
C VAL A 908 40.96 -27.28 -53.58
N ALA A 909 40.66 -26.69 -54.74
CA ALA A 909 39.63 -27.11 -55.69
C ALA A 909 40.26 -27.51 -57.02
N LEU A 910 39.89 -28.68 -57.55
CA LEU A 910 40.37 -29.13 -58.88
C LEU A 910 39.56 -28.53 -60.04
N ASN A 911 38.36 -28.02 -59.75
CA ASN A 911 37.48 -27.31 -60.67
C ASN A 911 37.29 -25.85 -60.19
N ASP A 912 36.37 -25.10 -60.80
CA ASP A 912 36.01 -23.77 -60.34
C ASP A 912 35.36 -23.78 -58.94
N PRO A 913 35.94 -23.10 -57.93
CA PRO A 913 35.40 -22.98 -56.58
C PRO A 913 33.95 -22.53 -56.47
N LEU A 914 33.47 -21.76 -57.44
CA LEU A 914 32.15 -21.13 -57.47
C LEU A 914 31.14 -21.89 -58.36
N SER A 915 31.54 -23.03 -58.93
CA SER A 915 30.66 -23.92 -59.70
C SER A 915 29.91 -24.94 -58.84
N ASP A 916 28.90 -25.59 -59.41
CA ASP A 916 28.13 -26.66 -58.74
C ASP A 916 28.96 -27.93 -58.42
N ASP A 917 30.08 -28.15 -59.13
CA ASP A 917 31.04 -29.24 -58.88
C ASP A 917 32.48 -28.71 -58.79
N PRO A 918 32.87 -28.10 -57.65
CA PRO A 918 34.19 -27.48 -57.47
C PRO A 918 35.31 -28.51 -57.20
N LYS A 919 34.98 -29.79 -56.96
CA LYS A 919 35.94 -30.87 -56.67
C LYS A 919 37.00 -30.48 -55.63
N TYR A 920 36.54 -30.06 -54.44
CA TYR A 920 37.44 -29.81 -53.31
C TYR A 920 38.16 -31.09 -52.87
N LEU A 921 39.47 -30.97 -52.64
CA LEU A 921 40.28 -32.01 -52.02
C LEU A 921 39.77 -32.32 -50.60
N ARG A 922 39.85 -33.59 -50.20
CA ARG A 922 39.37 -34.08 -48.90
C ARG A 922 40.54 -34.40 -47.98
N GLY A 923 40.36 -34.10 -46.69
CA GLY A 923 41.22 -34.54 -45.61
C GLY A 923 40.54 -35.64 -44.80
N ALA A 924 41.25 -36.19 -43.83
CA ALA A 924 40.76 -37.28 -42.99
C ALA A 924 39.36 -36.98 -42.40
N GLY A 925 38.49 -38.00 -42.42
CA GLY A 925 37.12 -37.90 -41.93
C GLY A 925 36.17 -37.13 -42.85
N GLY A 926 36.50 -36.97 -44.13
CA GLY A 926 35.66 -36.29 -45.12
C GLY A 926 35.67 -34.75 -45.04
N THR A 927 36.53 -34.18 -44.20
CA THR A 927 36.75 -32.74 -44.09
C THR A 927 37.37 -32.17 -45.38
N PHE A 928 37.40 -30.85 -45.55
CA PHE A 928 38.15 -30.25 -46.66
C PHE A 928 39.65 -30.28 -46.37
N TRP A 929 40.44 -30.76 -47.33
CA TRP A 929 41.89 -30.61 -47.24
C TRP A 929 42.26 -29.14 -47.34
N THR A 930 43.08 -28.69 -46.40
CA THR A 930 43.47 -27.28 -46.29
C THR A 930 44.98 -27.16 -46.43
N LEU A 931 45.41 -26.49 -47.49
CA LEU A 931 46.81 -26.15 -47.73
C LEU A 931 47.20 -24.98 -46.82
N ASN A 932 48.17 -25.20 -45.93
CA ASN A 932 48.86 -24.12 -45.24
C ASN A 932 50.04 -23.65 -46.12
N ILE A 933 49.94 -22.45 -46.69
CA ILE A 933 50.97 -21.91 -47.59
C ILE A 933 52.25 -21.55 -46.86
N ARG A 934 52.18 -21.20 -45.56
CA ARG A 934 53.33 -20.91 -44.71
C ARG A 934 54.14 -22.19 -44.48
N GLN A 935 53.44 -23.29 -44.16
CA GLN A 935 54.05 -24.63 -44.05
C GLN A 935 54.68 -25.06 -45.39
N LEU A 936 54.01 -24.86 -46.52
CA LEU A 936 54.60 -25.15 -47.84
C LEU A 936 55.82 -24.26 -48.12
N ASP A 937 55.82 -22.99 -47.71
CA ASP A 937 56.98 -22.11 -47.86
C ASP A 937 58.19 -22.60 -47.05
N GLU A 938 58.00 -23.00 -45.80
CA GLU A 938 59.04 -23.62 -44.94
C GLU A 938 59.53 -24.96 -45.50
N VAL A 939 58.61 -25.81 -45.94
CA VAL A 939 58.92 -27.08 -46.60
C VAL A 939 59.71 -26.85 -47.90
N SER A 940 59.41 -25.80 -48.66
CA SER A 940 60.14 -25.46 -49.89
C SER A 940 61.59 -25.05 -49.62
N LYS A 941 61.84 -24.35 -48.51
CA LYS A 941 63.19 -23.93 -48.06
C LYS A 941 64.01 -25.12 -47.54
N THR A 942 63.38 -26.03 -46.81
CA THR A 942 64.03 -27.17 -46.14
C THR A 942 64.13 -28.45 -46.98
N THR A 943 63.49 -28.50 -48.15
CA THR A 943 63.55 -29.66 -49.08
C THR A 943 64.46 -29.40 -50.29
N ARG A 944 65.19 -28.28 -50.30
CA ARG A 944 66.28 -28.01 -51.25
C ARG A 944 67.58 -28.71 -50.82
N SER A 945 67.77 -29.95 -51.28
CA SER A 945 69.11 -30.56 -51.48
C SER A 945 68.99 -31.98 -52.06
N ALA A 946 69.49 -32.18 -53.29
CA ALA A 946 70.13 -33.43 -53.76
C ALA A 946 70.49 -33.33 -55.26
N ASP A 947 69.51 -33.00 -56.13
CA ASP A 947 69.63 -33.19 -57.59
C ASP A 947 70.00 -31.93 -58.39
N GLU A 948 69.97 -30.72 -57.81
CA GLU A 948 70.25 -29.45 -58.54
C GLU A 948 71.75 -29.08 -58.66
N ASP A 949 72.67 -29.82 -58.03
CA ASP A 949 74.13 -29.51 -58.04
C ASP A 949 74.91 -30.11 -59.25
N LEU A 950 74.22 -30.72 -60.23
CA LEU A 950 74.86 -31.45 -61.35
C LEU A 950 74.83 -30.76 -62.73
N ASP A 951 74.26 -29.56 -62.87
CA ASP A 951 74.29 -28.81 -64.15
C ASP A 951 74.92 -27.42 -64.01
N LEU A 952 76.23 -27.42 -63.74
CA LEU A 952 77.11 -26.26 -63.97
C LEU A 952 78.01 -26.52 -65.19
N THR A 953 77.43 -26.48 -66.38
CA THR A 953 78.20 -26.26 -67.61
C THR A 953 78.35 -24.74 -67.87
N PRO A 954 79.59 -24.20 -67.92
CA PRO A 954 79.78 -22.75 -68.01
C PRO A 954 79.53 -22.21 -69.42
N TRP A 955 78.68 -21.18 -69.52
CA TRP A 955 78.49 -20.39 -70.74
C TRP A 955 79.75 -19.58 -71.09
N THR A 956 80.35 -19.84 -72.25
CA THR A 956 81.33 -18.93 -72.88
C THR A 956 80.62 -17.87 -73.73
N PRO A 957 81.11 -16.62 -73.77
CA PRO A 957 80.43 -15.53 -74.48
C PRO A 957 80.76 -15.46 -75.98
N LEU A 958 79.75 -15.06 -76.77
CA LEU A 958 79.86 -14.36 -78.05
C LEU A 958 78.75 -13.31 -78.14
#